data_AF-A0A847I5X8-F1
#
_entry.id   AF-A0A847I5X8-F1
#
_cell.length_a   1.000
_cell.length_b   1.000
_cell.length_c   1.000
_cell.angle_alpha   90.00
_cell.angle_beta   90.00
_cell.angle_gamma   90.00
#
_symmetry.space_group_name_H-M   'P 1'
#
loop_
_entity.id
_entity.type
_entity.pdbx_description
1 polymer ?
#
loop_
_entity_poly.entity_id
_entity_poly.type
_entity_poly.pdbx_seq_one_letter_code
_entity_poly.pdbx_strand_id
1 'polypeptide(L)'
;INVILGEARSDADTLRAAEPIKIEPGGFLVARELAGFTNNEGEYETRWFWEIHGAPPDEACCFPDGTCEMLQTFACLMQGGTPMGPGSQCDMLKCPVSVEPGACCYGEADPIQCEVMDVIKCRDEYKGTWHGPGSDCEDLNGNHVADVCEIISTPEQACCFDGECRMMPVEACREEKGEPQGPGSICVGDWDGDGKDETCESKWLQPPDLSRTGIDVRDMQPIALADDFLCTETNAITRIVIWGSWLHDEYPFDPANINVTLKLREDIPDPDGSGPLYSMPGKVLWSRSYRPYEFRVEVYRKDILEGWWDPSRADSYIFPGDTVCWMYTFDVPVTEAFCQQGSPDKPIVYWLDAQATIPDYPGTRVDFGWKTSTKHWNDDAVWQYRTGGLETPFRELRYPKPHPWAGHSVDLAFALQTEPCVGAVGACCRPGGCHLITEADCLMSFPAWWMGPGTNCDDLDGNGVADICEPVVPQACCFRDGSCAMLSPGDCLAARGTPMGVGTTCTPNPCDPLGACCDGIACTVETELSCYLHPHRTQWMGPGTDCSDLDGDGVADACETPFIQACCFLDGSCSMLSPWDCEAARGTPMGTGTDCATIECPVYLGACCYGTHCAITTQASCVAAKPGMWAGPGTDCDDLDGDGIADVCETIVYQACCERDGTCSMRTYDECRELGGQPQGPGSACVGDWDGDRRDETCEAKWIQPPDLARTGIDVNTSLPLMLADDYLCTEKNAITRIYVWGSWYRDQYPEDPGNVYFTLAFHEDVPDPDGDGPGYSMPGRLLWRREFRPHDFHVVPFQEHIEEGFWRNPGQAGTYVFPGDTVCWLYIFDIPATEAFCQQGTPDRPLVYWLSVQATPGPTTVPSREPFFGWKTSTKHWNDNAVHRYDDSTMVSIWKELVYPEGHPWEKKSIDLAFALDAEPCVWTPSEPEEK
;
A
#
# COMPACT_ATOMS: atom_id res chain seq x y z
N ILE A 1 18.97 67.35 17.08
CA ILE A 1 19.33 65.92 17.04
C ILE A 1 20.22 65.68 18.25
N ASN A 2 19.68 65.12 19.32
CA ASN A 2 20.47 64.74 20.50
C ASN A 2 21.00 63.33 20.25
N VAL A 3 22.32 63.15 20.28
CA VAL A 3 22.98 61.84 20.14
C VAL A 3 23.49 61.45 21.53
N ILE A 4 23.05 60.30 22.04
CA ILE A 4 23.52 59.73 23.30
C ILE A 4 24.50 58.62 22.96
N LEU A 5 25.74 58.70 23.45
CA LEU A 5 26.78 57.68 23.26
C LEU A 5 26.96 56.88 24.55
N GLY A 6 26.79 55.56 24.49
CA GLY A 6 27.12 54.63 25.58
C GLY A 6 28.36 53.80 25.24
N GLU A 7 29.36 53.75 26.12
CA GLU A 7 30.49 52.83 26.01
C GLU A 7 30.42 51.78 27.12
N ALA A 8 30.34 50.50 26.77
CA ALA A 8 30.62 49.40 27.69
C ALA A 8 32.12 49.04 27.57
N ARG A 9 32.91 49.21 28.63
CA ARG A 9 34.31 48.76 28.67
C ARG A 9 34.38 47.35 29.25
N SER A 10 34.93 46.42 28.48
CA SER A 10 35.26 45.07 28.92
C SER A 10 36.64 45.05 29.59
N ASP A 11 36.71 45.29 30.90
CA ASP A 11 37.81 44.76 31.71
C ASP A 11 37.28 43.52 32.45
N ALA A 12 38.07 42.44 32.41
CA ALA A 12 37.66 41.05 32.49
C ALA A 12 37.17 40.52 33.86
N ASP A 13 36.44 41.30 34.68
CA ASP A 13 35.96 40.76 35.97
C ASP A 13 34.65 41.31 36.54
N THR A 14 33.81 42.05 35.80
CA THR A 14 32.39 42.26 36.20
C THR A 14 31.57 42.97 35.11
N LEU A 15 30.72 42.24 34.39
CA LEU A 15 29.66 42.84 33.57
C LEU A 15 28.41 43.03 34.44
N ARG A 16 28.19 44.26 34.94
CA ARG A 16 26.84 44.71 35.34
C ARG A 16 26.14 45.25 34.10
N ALA A 17 24.90 44.81 33.86
CA ALA A 17 24.03 45.38 32.83
C ALA A 17 23.81 46.88 33.11
N ALA A 18 23.98 47.72 32.10
CA ALA A 18 23.59 49.13 32.15
C ALA A 18 22.05 49.24 32.02
N GLU A 19 21.42 50.19 32.72
CA GLU A 19 19.97 50.39 32.64
C GLU A 19 19.50 50.85 31.24
N PRO A 20 18.27 50.50 30.80
CA PRO A 20 17.75 50.84 29.48
C PRO A 20 17.64 52.35 29.23
N ILE A 21 18.05 52.83 28.05
CA ILE A 21 18.00 54.25 27.65
C ILE A 21 16.79 54.48 26.73
N LYS A 22 15.90 55.42 27.10
CA LYS A 22 14.71 55.79 26.31
C LYS A 22 15.03 56.89 25.29
N ILE A 23 14.57 56.74 24.04
CA ILE A 23 14.75 57.72 22.95
C ILE A 23 13.39 58.23 22.46
N GLU A 24 13.28 59.54 22.28
CA GLU A 24 12.06 60.22 21.82
C GLU A 24 11.85 60.10 20.29
N PRO A 25 10.61 60.20 19.78
CA PRO A 25 10.30 60.09 18.35
C PRO A 25 11.16 61.00 17.47
N GLY A 26 11.77 60.45 16.42
CA GLY A 26 12.74 61.13 15.55
C GLY A 26 14.18 61.21 16.08
N GLY A 27 14.48 60.60 17.23
CA GLY A 27 15.85 60.42 17.75
C GLY A 27 16.53 59.12 17.28
N PHE A 28 17.85 59.01 17.50
CA PHE A 28 18.63 57.83 17.12
C PHE A 28 19.58 57.37 18.26
N LEU A 29 19.65 56.07 18.53
CA LEU A 29 20.68 55.43 19.38
C LEU A 29 21.84 55.01 18.48
N VAL A 30 23.08 55.24 18.89
CA VAL A 30 24.27 54.72 18.18
C VAL A 30 25.12 53.90 19.14
N ALA A 31 25.29 52.61 18.87
CA ALA A 31 26.14 51.69 19.61
C ALA A 31 27.32 51.22 18.75
N ARG A 32 28.41 50.74 19.37
CA ARG A 32 29.51 50.07 18.66
C ARG A 32 30.06 48.89 19.42
N GLU A 33 30.53 47.91 18.66
CA GLU A 33 31.20 46.72 19.17
C GLU A 33 32.51 46.45 18.40
N LEU A 34 33.56 46.00 19.09
CA LEU A 34 34.82 45.61 18.46
C LEU A 34 34.83 44.09 18.28
N ALA A 35 34.63 43.64 17.04
CA ALA A 35 34.64 42.22 16.71
C ALA A 35 35.99 41.81 16.09
N GLY A 36 36.49 40.65 16.50
CA GLY A 36 37.68 40.04 15.94
C GLY A 36 37.36 38.91 14.96
N PHE A 37 38.16 38.80 13.91
CA PHE A 37 37.98 37.80 12.88
C PHE A 37 39.31 37.45 12.22
N THR A 38 39.41 36.22 11.73
CA THR A 38 40.57 35.75 10.99
C THR A 38 40.33 35.98 9.50
N ASN A 39 41.23 36.71 8.85
CA ASN A 39 41.11 37.01 7.43
C ASN A 39 41.40 35.76 6.58
N ASN A 40 41.19 35.87 5.27
CA ASN A 40 41.32 34.76 4.33
C ASN A 40 42.77 34.24 4.18
N GLU A 41 43.76 34.93 4.75
CA GLU A 41 45.15 34.50 4.82
C GLU A 41 45.47 33.77 6.13
N GLY A 42 44.49 33.64 7.03
CA GLY A 42 44.63 32.97 8.33
C GLY A 42 45.12 33.88 9.45
N GLU A 43 45.16 35.20 9.23
CA GLU A 43 45.63 36.18 10.23
C GLU A 43 44.47 36.84 10.99
N TYR A 44 44.58 36.94 12.31
CA TYR A 44 43.55 37.54 13.16
C TYR A 44 43.62 39.07 13.17
N GLU A 45 42.51 39.73 12.84
CA GLU A 45 42.32 41.17 12.92
C GLU A 45 41.04 41.56 13.68
N THR A 46 40.91 42.82 14.11
CA THR A 46 39.70 43.32 14.79
C THR A 46 39.18 44.59 14.13
N ARG A 47 37.87 44.75 14.04
CA ARG A 47 37.21 45.97 13.53
C ARG A 47 36.02 46.39 14.39
N TRP A 48 35.77 47.70 14.39
CA TRP A 48 34.61 48.29 15.04
C TRP A 48 33.41 48.25 14.11
N PHE A 49 32.31 47.70 14.60
CA PHE A 49 30.99 47.73 13.98
C PHE A 49 30.13 48.73 14.73
N TRP A 50 29.33 49.51 14.00
CA TRP A 50 28.44 50.52 14.58
C TRP A 50 27.00 50.21 14.18
N GLU A 51 26.09 50.33 15.13
CA GLU A 51 24.66 50.10 14.95
C GLU A 51 23.87 51.36 15.30
N ILE A 52 22.86 51.70 14.49
CA ILE A 52 22.02 52.90 14.66
C ILE A 52 20.55 52.51 14.65
N HIS A 53 19.79 52.85 15.70
CA HIS A 53 18.34 52.58 15.81
C HIS A 53 17.55 53.88 15.90
N GLY A 54 16.47 54.04 15.14
CA GLY A 54 15.61 55.24 15.14
C GLY A 54 14.13 54.94 15.45
N ALA A 55 13.41 55.91 16.03
CA ALA A 55 11.98 55.80 16.33
C ALA A 55 11.11 56.48 15.24
N PRO A 56 10.12 55.79 14.63
CA PRO A 56 9.37 56.30 13.47
C PRO A 56 8.27 57.35 13.80
N PRO A 57 7.97 58.30 12.88
CA PRO A 57 6.91 59.32 13.05
C PRO A 57 5.52 58.88 12.55
N ASP A 58 4.47 59.66 12.86
CA ASP A 58 3.08 59.45 12.39
C ASP A 58 2.90 59.71 10.87
N GLU A 59 1.97 59.01 10.22
CA GLU A 59 1.66 59.08 8.79
C GLU A 59 0.14 59.11 8.50
N ALA A 60 -0.26 59.46 7.27
CA ALA A 60 -1.67 59.53 6.88
C ALA A 60 -2.29 58.14 6.74
N CYS A 61 -3.48 57.97 7.30
CA CYS A 61 -4.23 56.72 7.37
C CYS A 61 -5.60 56.91 6.70
N CYS A 62 -5.85 56.25 5.58
CA CYS A 62 -7.12 56.35 4.85
C CYS A 62 -8.09 55.23 5.21
N PHE A 63 -9.33 55.57 5.52
CA PHE A 63 -10.36 54.59 5.84
C PHE A 63 -11.24 54.28 4.61
N PRO A 64 -11.90 53.10 4.58
CA PRO A 64 -12.77 52.67 3.48
C PRO A 64 -13.96 53.59 3.20
N ASP A 65 -14.36 54.43 4.17
CA ASP A 65 -15.41 55.43 4.03
C ASP A 65 -14.93 56.75 3.39
N GLY A 66 -13.64 56.83 3.04
CA GLY A 66 -13.00 57.99 2.43
C GLY A 66 -12.45 59.01 3.42
N THR A 67 -12.52 58.77 4.73
CA THR A 67 -11.93 59.64 5.77
C THR A 67 -10.43 59.39 5.96
N CYS A 68 -9.70 60.35 6.56
CA CYS A 68 -8.26 60.24 6.77
C CYS A 68 -7.81 60.82 8.12
N GLU A 69 -6.95 60.10 8.85
CA GLU A 69 -6.31 60.56 10.11
C GLU A 69 -4.78 60.38 10.12
N MET A 70 -4.06 61.16 10.94
CA MET A 70 -2.61 61.01 11.13
C MET A 70 -2.32 60.07 12.30
N LEU A 71 -1.81 58.87 12.01
CA LEU A 71 -1.59 57.81 12.99
C LEU A 71 -0.24 57.12 12.74
N GLN A 72 0.32 56.46 13.76
CA GLN A 72 1.40 55.50 13.54
C GLN A 72 0.87 54.31 12.73
N THR A 73 1.71 53.74 11.87
CA THR A 73 1.36 52.64 10.94
C THR A 73 0.56 51.52 11.63
N PHE A 74 1.01 51.09 12.81
CA PHE A 74 0.34 50.05 13.59
C PHE A 74 -1.06 50.48 14.08
N ALA A 75 -1.20 51.72 14.55
CA ALA A 75 -2.50 52.24 15.01
C ALA A 75 -3.48 52.46 13.85
N CYS A 76 -2.98 52.77 12.65
CA CYS A 76 -3.78 52.88 11.44
C CYS A 76 -4.41 51.54 11.04
N LEU A 77 -3.60 50.47 11.02
CA LEU A 77 -4.05 49.12 10.67
C LEU A 77 -5.01 48.55 11.71
N MET A 78 -4.74 48.77 13.00
CA MET A 78 -5.64 48.35 14.10
C MET A 78 -7.04 48.98 14.02
N GLN A 79 -7.18 50.13 13.35
CA GLN A 79 -8.46 50.81 13.16
C GLN A 79 -9.11 50.49 11.80
N GLY A 80 -8.55 49.56 11.04
CA GLY A 80 -9.07 49.18 9.72
C GLY A 80 -8.79 50.22 8.63
N GLY A 81 -7.83 51.12 8.85
CA GLY A 81 -7.37 52.09 7.88
C GLY A 81 -6.12 51.62 7.13
N THR A 82 -5.90 52.18 5.94
CA THR A 82 -4.72 51.92 5.10
C THR A 82 -3.68 53.03 5.29
N PRO A 83 -2.48 52.71 5.81
CA PRO A 83 -1.41 53.69 5.95
C PRO A 83 -0.79 54.04 4.60
N MET A 84 -0.47 55.32 4.41
CA MET A 84 -0.09 55.88 3.11
C MET A 84 1.42 56.13 2.98
N GLY A 85 2.18 55.66 3.97
CA GLY A 85 3.64 55.67 3.99
C GLY A 85 4.26 56.92 4.62
N PRO A 86 5.55 56.85 5.04
CA PRO A 86 6.15 57.87 5.89
C PRO A 86 6.23 59.24 5.21
N GLY A 87 5.77 60.28 5.92
CA GLY A 87 5.74 61.67 5.41
C GLY A 87 4.48 62.03 4.62
N SER A 88 3.52 61.09 4.48
CA SER A 88 2.17 61.38 3.97
C SER A 88 1.37 62.25 4.95
N GLN A 89 0.50 63.12 4.44
CA GLN A 89 -0.40 63.95 5.25
C GLN A 89 -1.81 63.95 4.69
N CYS A 90 -2.80 63.79 5.57
CA CYS A 90 -4.22 63.74 5.19
C CYS A 90 -4.71 64.98 4.44
N ASP A 91 -4.13 66.15 4.70
CA ASP A 91 -4.51 67.41 4.04
C ASP A 91 -4.16 67.46 2.54
N MET A 92 -3.29 66.57 2.07
CA MET A 92 -2.81 66.52 0.69
C MET A 92 -3.27 65.28 -0.08
N LEU A 93 -3.96 64.35 0.57
CA LEU A 93 -4.33 63.05 0.02
C LEU A 93 -5.85 62.91 -0.09
N LYS A 94 -6.35 62.43 -1.24
CA LYS A 94 -7.75 62.00 -1.39
C LYS A 94 -7.80 60.48 -1.40
N CYS A 95 -8.45 59.90 -0.40
CA CYS A 95 -8.60 58.45 -0.29
C CYS A 95 -9.50 57.91 -1.43
N PRO A 96 -9.11 56.81 -2.13
CA PRO A 96 -9.88 56.27 -3.26
C PRO A 96 -11.13 55.50 -2.79
N VAL A 97 -12.25 55.68 -3.51
CA VAL A 97 -13.50 54.94 -3.31
C VAL A 97 -13.71 54.03 -4.52
N SER A 98 -13.84 52.72 -4.33
CA SER A 98 -14.16 51.74 -5.38
C SER A 98 -15.66 51.78 -5.70
N VAL A 99 -16.03 51.92 -6.98
CA VAL A 99 -17.43 52.05 -7.45
C VAL A 99 -17.69 51.19 -8.70
N GLU A 100 -17.40 49.89 -8.62
CA GLU A 100 -17.89 48.92 -9.61
C GLU A 100 -19.24 48.31 -9.16
N PRO A 101 -20.27 48.24 -10.03
CA PRO A 101 -21.58 47.69 -9.67
C PRO A 101 -21.56 46.18 -9.42
N GLY A 102 -22.49 45.71 -8.58
CA GLY A 102 -22.68 44.29 -8.22
C GLY A 102 -24.11 44.02 -7.75
N ALA A 103 -24.50 42.75 -7.66
CA ALA A 103 -25.81 42.34 -7.19
C ALA A 103 -26.08 42.79 -5.75
N CYS A 104 -27.26 43.35 -5.54
CA CYS A 104 -27.77 43.78 -4.24
C CYS A 104 -29.06 43.02 -3.93
N CYS A 105 -29.04 42.26 -2.84
CA CYS A 105 -30.17 41.46 -2.37
C CYS A 105 -30.89 42.21 -1.23
N TYR A 106 -32.18 42.51 -1.40
CA TYR A 106 -32.95 43.28 -0.42
C TYR A 106 -34.43 42.84 -0.38
N GLY A 107 -35.07 43.08 0.76
CA GLY A 107 -36.46 42.64 1.02
C GLY A 107 -36.54 41.52 2.06
N GLU A 108 -37.75 41.20 2.53
CA GLU A 108 -37.98 40.06 3.43
C GLU A 108 -38.13 38.76 2.62
N ALA A 109 -37.85 37.62 3.26
CA ALA A 109 -37.53 36.31 2.67
C ALA A 109 -38.53 35.71 1.64
N ASP A 110 -39.66 36.36 1.36
CA ASP A 110 -40.57 35.96 0.27
C ASP A 110 -41.39 37.17 -0.26
N PRO A 111 -41.09 37.74 -1.45
CA PRO A 111 -39.94 37.46 -2.31
C PRO A 111 -38.75 38.40 -2.05
N ILE A 112 -37.55 37.83 -1.94
CA ILE A 112 -36.30 38.60 -1.94
C ILE A 112 -36.02 39.16 -3.34
N GLN A 113 -35.61 40.42 -3.41
CA GLN A 113 -35.38 41.13 -4.68
C GLN A 113 -33.88 41.31 -4.92
N CYS A 114 -33.48 41.21 -6.19
CA CYS A 114 -32.11 41.42 -6.63
C CYS A 114 -32.03 42.52 -7.68
N GLU A 115 -31.15 43.49 -7.49
CA GLU A 115 -30.77 44.45 -8.53
C GLU A 115 -29.25 44.70 -8.54
N VAL A 116 -28.66 44.83 -9.74
CA VAL A 116 -27.25 45.20 -9.89
C VAL A 116 -27.08 46.71 -9.69
N MET A 117 -26.37 47.10 -8.63
CA MET A 117 -26.12 48.49 -8.27
C MET A 117 -24.79 48.68 -7.52
N ASP A 118 -24.40 49.93 -7.24
CA ASP A 118 -23.21 50.20 -6.43
C ASP A 118 -23.45 49.93 -4.94
N VAL A 119 -22.36 49.65 -4.23
CA VAL A 119 -22.38 49.28 -2.80
C VAL A 119 -23.03 50.35 -1.91
N ILE A 120 -22.92 51.64 -2.27
CA ILE A 120 -23.48 52.74 -1.48
C ILE A 120 -25.00 52.72 -1.63
N LYS A 121 -25.53 52.62 -2.85
CA LYS A 121 -26.98 52.47 -3.07
C LYS A 121 -27.54 51.24 -2.39
N CYS A 122 -26.87 50.10 -2.53
CA CYS A 122 -27.34 48.85 -1.94
C CYS A 122 -27.53 48.95 -0.43
N ARG A 123 -26.51 49.44 0.27
CA ARG A 123 -26.53 49.59 1.73
C ARG A 123 -27.41 50.74 2.20
N ASP A 124 -27.25 51.93 1.62
CA ASP A 124 -27.79 53.15 2.22
C ASP A 124 -29.23 53.42 1.79
N GLU A 125 -29.58 53.13 0.53
CA GLU A 125 -30.90 53.39 -0.05
C GLU A 125 -31.81 52.16 0.07
N TYR A 126 -31.32 50.97 -0.29
CA TYR A 126 -32.11 49.73 -0.34
C TYR A 126 -32.05 48.89 0.93
N LYS A 127 -31.14 49.21 1.86
CA LYS A 127 -30.88 48.42 3.07
C LYS A 127 -30.62 46.94 2.77
N GLY A 128 -30.02 46.67 1.60
CA GLY A 128 -29.71 45.34 1.10
C GLY A 128 -28.28 44.90 1.39
N THR A 129 -28.03 43.62 1.13
CA THR A 129 -26.70 42.99 1.16
C THR A 129 -26.08 43.04 -0.23
N TRP A 130 -24.85 43.54 -0.34
CA TRP A 130 -24.15 43.68 -1.60
C TRP A 130 -23.14 42.55 -1.80
N HIS A 131 -23.19 41.86 -2.95
CA HIS A 131 -22.48 40.60 -3.19
C HIS A 131 -21.20 40.74 -4.03
N GLY A 132 -20.56 41.91 -3.99
CA GLY A 132 -19.28 42.13 -4.66
C GLY A 132 -19.40 42.65 -6.10
N PRO A 133 -18.35 43.29 -6.65
CA PRO A 133 -18.40 43.89 -7.96
C PRO A 133 -18.42 42.81 -9.06
N GLY A 134 -19.25 42.99 -10.09
CA GLY A 134 -19.42 42.03 -11.19
C GLY A 134 -20.38 40.88 -10.93
N SER A 135 -20.98 40.77 -9.73
CA SER A 135 -22.09 39.84 -9.47
C SER A 135 -23.38 40.30 -10.17
N ASP A 136 -24.20 39.34 -10.60
CA ASP A 136 -25.48 39.56 -11.30
C ASP A 136 -26.66 38.93 -10.56
N CYS A 137 -27.87 39.11 -11.12
CA CYS A 137 -29.14 38.71 -10.52
C CYS A 137 -29.81 37.58 -11.31
N GLU A 138 -29.03 36.66 -11.90
CA GLU A 138 -29.60 35.52 -12.62
C GLU A 138 -30.20 34.48 -11.65
N ASP A 139 -31.31 33.88 -12.08
CA ASP A 139 -32.01 32.77 -11.42
C ASP A 139 -31.83 31.55 -12.33
N LEU A 140 -30.77 30.77 -12.10
CA LEU A 140 -30.40 29.64 -12.94
C LEU A 140 -31.21 28.38 -12.61
N ASN A 141 -31.71 28.27 -11.38
CA ASN A 141 -32.49 27.11 -10.94
C ASN A 141 -34.01 27.25 -11.16
N GLY A 142 -34.49 28.44 -11.52
CA GLY A 142 -35.86 28.73 -11.94
C GLY A 142 -36.87 28.83 -10.79
N ASN A 143 -36.42 29.10 -9.56
CA ASN A 143 -37.28 29.21 -8.39
C ASN A 143 -37.84 30.64 -8.16
N HIS A 144 -37.53 31.58 -9.07
CA HIS A 144 -37.88 32.99 -9.06
C HIS A 144 -37.15 33.84 -8.00
N VAL A 145 -36.04 33.34 -7.46
CA VAL A 145 -35.08 34.06 -6.63
C VAL A 145 -33.74 34.05 -7.35
N ALA A 146 -33.03 35.18 -7.40
CA ALA A 146 -31.69 35.19 -7.97
C ALA A 146 -30.75 34.33 -7.11
N ASP A 147 -29.94 33.45 -7.72
CA ASP A 147 -29.13 32.46 -6.98
C ASP A 147 -28.19 33.13 -5.97
N VAL A 148 -27.67 34.32 -6.32
CA VAL A 148 -26.82 35.12 -5.44
C VAL A 148 -27.54 35.59 -4.15
N CYS A 149 -28.87 35.68 -4.20
CA CYS A 149 -29.74 36.11 -3.11
C CYS A 149 -30.37 34.96 -2.34
N GLU A 150 -30.11 33.71 -2.71
CA GLU A 150 -30.55 32.54 -1.95
C GLU A 150 -29.77 32.39 -0.62
N ILE A 151 -28.66 33.12 -0.50
CA ILE A 151 -27.74 33.09 0.63
C ILE A 151 -28.16 34.13 1.69
N ILE A 152 -29.34 33.97 2.31
CA ILE A 152 -29.61 34.54 3.65
C ILE A 152 -30.13 33.48 4.63
N SER A 153 -29.76 32.22 4.46
CA SER A 153 -29.37 31.44 5.64
C SER A 153 -27.90 31.74 5.87
N THR A 154 -27.54 32.29 7.03
CA THR A 154 -26.17 32.18 7.56
C THR A 154 -25.62 30.81 7.20
N PRO A 155 -24.46 30.67 6.53
CA PRO A 155 -23.95 29.38 6.11
C PRO A 155 -24.01 28.43 7.30
N GLU A 156 -24.79 27.37 7.18
CA GLU A 156 -24.79 26.33 8.20
C GLU A 156 -23.37 25.77 8.27
N GLN A 157 -22.89 25.59 9.49
CA GLN A 157 -21.60 24.97 9.76
C GLN A 157 -21.83 23.84 10.76
N ALA A 158 -20.86 22.93 10.88
CA ALA A 158 -20.90 21.92 11.92
C ALA A 158 -20.90 22.59 13.30
N CYS A 159 -21.83 22.15 14.15
CA CYS A 159 -21.97 22.55 15.54
C CYS A 159 -21.96 21.31 16.43
N CYS A 160 -21.01 21.27 17.37
CA CYS A 160 -20.76 20.11 18.20
C CYS A 160 -21.39 20.24 19.59
N PHE A 161 -22.04 19.17 20.04
CA PHE A 161 -22.74 19.05 21.31
C PHE A 161 -22.31 17.75 22.00
N ASP A 162 -21.25 17.79 22.81
CA ASP A 162 -20.77 16.61 23.56
C ASP A 162 -20.54 15.39 22.64
N GLY A 163 -19.95 15.64 21.47
CA GLY A 163 -19.70 14.64 20.42
C GLY A 163 -20.78 14.54 19.34
N GLU A 164 -22.02 14.97 19.57
CA GLU A 164 -23.04 15.01 18.51
C GLU A 164 -22.84 16.22 17.57
N CYS A 165 -22.84 16.01 16.25
CA CYS A 165 -22.77 17.11 15.28
C CYS A 165 -24.14 17.44 14.66
N ARG A 166 -24.45 18.73 14.54
CA ARG A 166 -25.59 19.24 13.77
C ARG A 166 -25.18 20.42 12.89
N MET A 167 -25.64 20.43 11.64
CA MET A 167 -25.51 21.59 10.76
C MET A 167 -26.48 22.68 11.20
N MET A 168 -25.97 23.87 11.50
CA MET A 168 -26.79 25.02 11.89
C MET A 168 -26.02 26.36 11.80
N PRO A 169 -26.74 27.49 11.79
CA PRO A 169 -26.17 28.83 11.92
C PRO A 169 -25.23 29.00 13.14
N VAL A 170 -24.19 29.84 13.00
CA VAL A 170 -23.24 30.14 14.10
C VAL A 170 -23.96 30.69 15.33
N GLU A 171 -24.92 31.58 15.12
CA GLU A 171 -25.70 32.20 16.19
C GLU A 171 -26.57 31.16 16.91
N ALA A 172 -27.25 30.30 16.16
CA ALA A 172 -28.08 29.22 16.71
C ALA A 172 -27.23 28.21 17.50
N CYS A 173 -26.08 27.83 16.96
CA CYS A 173 -25.11 26.95 17.62
C CYS A 173 -24.70 27.48 19.00
N ARG A 174 -24.34 28.77 19.07
CA ARG A 174 -23.97 29.43 20.34
C ARG A 174 -25.14 29.57 21.30
N GLU A 175 -26.35 29.84 20.80
CA GLU A 175 -27.56 29.93 21.62
C GLU A 175 -27.92 28.58 22.26
N GLU A 176 -27.74 27.47 21.53
CA GLU A 176 -27.92 26.11 22.04
C GLU A 176 -26.73 25.60 22.88
N LYS A 177 -25.70 26.43 23.09
CA LYS A 177 -24.45 26.09 23.80
C LYS A 177 -23.60 24.99 23.12
N GLY A 178 -23.74 24.84 21.81
CA GLY A 178 -22.83 24.03 21.01
C GLY A 178 -21.56 24.78 20.63
N GLU A 179 -20.54 24.03 20.20
CA GLU A 179 -19.27 24.57 19.75
C GLU A 179 -19.24 24.66 18.21
N PRO A 180 -19.20 25.89 17.64
CA PRO A 180 -19.14 26.08 16.20
C PRO A 180 -17.77 25.71 15.64
N GLN A 181 -17.73 24.87 14.61
CA GLN A 181 -16.49 24.35 14.01
C GLN A 181 -15.88 25.23 12.90
N GLY A 182 -16.59 26.26 12.47
CA GLY A 182 -16.11 27.28 11.52
C GLY A 182 -16.74 27.15 10.12
N PRO A 183 -16.73 28.21 9.32
CA PRO A 183 -17.32 28.21 7.98
C PRO A 183 -16.68 27.15 7.07
N GLY A 184 -17.50 26.39 6.33
CA GLY A 184 -17.05 25.31 5.46
C GLY A 184 -16.97 23.93 6.14
N SER A 185 -17.11 23.86 7.46
CA SER A 185 -17.23 22.58 8.18
C SER A 185 -18.60 21.93 7.96
N ILE A 186 -18.60 20.61 7.80
CA ILE A 186 -19.81 19.78 7.73
C ILE A 186 -19.75 18.67 8.77
N CYS A 187 -20.89 18.17 9.23
CA CYS A 187 -20.97 16.93 10.00
C CYS A 187 -20.70 15.74 9.08
N VAL A 188 -19.75 14.89 9.44
CA VAL A 188 -19.29 13.79 8.58
C VAL A 188 -19.82 12.43 9.01
N GLY A 189 -20.41 12.33 10.21
CA GLY A 189 -20.88 11.09 10.81
C GLY A 189 -19.91 10.58 11.88
N ASP A 190 -20.19 9.38 12.39
CA ASP A 190 -19.38 8.58 13.33
C ASP A 190 -18.89 7.34 12.57
N TRP A 191 -17.64 7.37 12.14
CA TRP A 191 -16.97 6.38 11.30
C TRP A 191 -16.12 5.40 12.08
N ASP A 192 -15.60 5.78 13.25
CA ASP A 192 -14.91 4.84 14.15
C ASP A 192 -15.84 4.15 15.16
N GLY A 193 -17.10 4.55 15.23
CA GLY A 193 -18.16 3.89 15.99
C GLY A 193 -18.15 4.23 17.47
N ASP A 194 -17.44 5.29 17.89
CA ASP A 194 -17.34 5.70 19.29
C ASP A 194 -18.60 6.43 19.81
N GLY A 195 -19.56 6.69 18.91
CA GLY A 195 -20.81 7.38 19.19
C GLY A 195 -20.76 8.89 18.99
N LYS A 196 -19.67 9.44 18.46
CA LYS A 196 -19.50 10.88 18.22
C LYS A 196 -19.07 11.16 16.79
N ASP A 197 -19.42 12.35 16.33
CA ASP A 197 -19.08 12.76 14.97
C ASP A 197 -17.58 13.09 14.87
N GLU A 198 -16.90 12.62 13.82
CA GLU A 198 -15.45 12.87 13.65
C GLU A 198 -15.09 14.36 13.59
N THR A 199 -16.03 15.21 13.18
CA THR A 199 -15.86 16.67 13.21
C THR A 199 -15.72 17.19 14.63
N CYS A 200 -16.38 16.53 15.59
CA CYS A 200 -16.41 16.89 17.00
C CYS A 200 -15.31 16.23 17.83
N GLU A 201 -14.64 15.23 17.27
CA GLU A 201 -13.53 14.46 17.85
C GLU A 201 -12.14 15.03 17.50
N SER A 202 -12.09 15.92 16.51
CA SER A 202 -10.83 16.40 15.94
C SER A 202 -10.01 17.22 16.95
N LYS A 203 -8.78 16.77 17.26
CA LYS A 203 -7.80 17.57 18.01
C LYS A 203 -7.51 18.89 17.30
N TRP A 204 -7.40 18.81 15.98
CA TRP A 204 -7.11 19.96 15.12
C TRP A 204 -8.06 19.93 13.93
N LEU A 205 -8.68 21.06 13.62
CA LEU A 205 -9.53 21.23 12.46
C LEU A 205 -9.27 22.61 11.83
N GLN A 206 -8.85 22.57 10.57
CA GLN A 206 -8.79 23.67 9.61
C GLN A 206 -9.71 23.32 8.44
N PRO A 207 -10.99 23.79 8.47
CA PRO A 207 -11.98 23.38 7.48
C PRO A 207 -11.67 23.99 6.10
N PRO A 208 -12.05 23.30 5.00
CA PRO A 208 -11.80 23.80 3.65
C PRO A 208 -12.62 25.06 3.34
N ASP A 209 -12.02 25.99 2.60
CA ASP A 209 -12.71 27.14 2.01
C ASP A 209 -13.49 26.72 0.77
N LEU A 210 -14.77 26.38 0.97
CA LEU A 210 -15.69 26.00 -0.11
C LEU A 210 -16.34 27.19 -0.83
N SER A 211 -15.87 28.41 -0.57
CA SER A 211 -16.39 29.64 -1.17
C SER A 211 -15.78 29.93 -2.54
N ARG A 212 -16.29 30.96 -3.24
CA ARG A 212 -15.74 31.40 -4.54
C ARG A 212 -14.32 31.97 -4.47
N THR A 213 -13.86 32.26 -3.26
CA THR A 213 -12.52 32.79 -2.98
C THR A 213 -11.58 31.73 -2.42
N GLY A 214 -12.06 30.49 -2.23
CA GLY A 214 -11.21 29.34 -1.99
C GLY A 214 -10.33 29.02 -3.19
N ILE A 215 -9.18 28.41 -2.94
CA ILE A 215 -8.31 27.90 -3.99
C ILE A 215 -7.78 26.50 -3.66
N ASP A 216 -7.60 25.69 -4.70
CA ASP A 216 -6.74 24.51 -4.65
C ASP A 216 -5.31 24.87 -5.03
N VAL A 217 -4.38 24.61 -4.12
CA VAL A 217 -2.95 24.81 -4.34
C VAL A 217 -2.35 23.49 -4.81
N ARG A 218 -1.75 23.47 -6.01
CA ARG A 218 -1.17 22.26 -6.61
C ARG A 218 -0.18 21.56 -5.66
N ASP A 219 -0.53 20.38 -5.18
CA ASP A 219 0.29 19.53 -4.31
C ASP A 219 0.64 18.20 -4.97
N MET A 220 1.35 18.29 -6.08
CA MET A 220 1.74 17.11 -6.84
C MET A 220 3.18 17.23 -7.32
N GLN A 221 3.94 16.12 -7.26
CA GLN A 221 5.34 16.08 -7.66
C GLN A 221 5.57 16.85 -8.98
N PRO A 222 6.52 17.81 -9.03
CA PRO A 222 7.59 18.04 -8.06
C PRO A 222 7.22 18.95 -6.87
N ILE A 223 5.98 19.38 -6.69
CA ILE A 223 5.58 20.28 -5.60
C ILE A 223 5.20 19.47 -4.36
N ALA A 224 5.55 19.98 -3.18
CA ALA A 224 5.10 19.53 -1.88
C ALA A 224 4.67 20.74 -1.06
N LEU A 225 3.57 20.63 -0.33
CA LEU A 225 3.05 21.68 0.54
C LEU A 225 3.20 21.30 2.02
N ALA A 226 3.22 22.30 2.88
CA ALA A 226 3.16 22.09 4.31
C ALA A 226 2.43 23.23 5.03
N ASP A 227 1.77 22.90 6.13
CA ASP A 227 1.08 23.86 6.99
C ASP A 227 1.26 23.49 8.47
N ASP A 228 1.11 24.46 9.36
CA ASP A 228 1.44 24.32 10.78
C ASP A 228 0.22 24.08 11.68
N PHE A 229 0.47 23.53 12.88
CA PHE A 229 -0.56 23.33 13.88
C PHE A 229 0.00 23.34 15.30
N LEU A 230 -0.86 23.69 16.26
CA LEU A 230 -0.51 23.71 17.67
C LEU A 230 -0.70 22.33 18.33
N CYS A 231 0.29 21.93 19.11
CA CYS A 231 0.20 20.83 20.04
C CYS A 231 0.14 21.35 21.48
N THR A 232 -1.01 21.18 22.13
CA THR A 232 -1.23 21.50 23.54
C THR A 232 -1.33 20.26 24.42
N GLU A 233 -1.21 19.05 23.87
CA GLU A 233 -1.40 17.79 24.59
C GLU A 233 -0.51 16.68 24.02
N THR A 234 0.01 15.81 24.89
CA THR A 234 0.80 14.64 24.50
C THR A 234 -0.10 13.47 24.13
N ASN A 235 -0.35 13.27 22.84
CA ASN A 235 -1.13 12.15 22.28
C ASN A 235 -0.50 11.69 20.94
N ALA A 236 -0.84 10.50 20.46
CA ALA A 236 -0.40 9.98 19.16
C ALA A 236 -1.35 10.44 18.04
N ILE A 237 -0.82 10.93 16.91
CA ILE A 237 -1.63 11.31 15.74
C ILE A 237 -1.99 10.04 14.96
N THR A 238 -3.23 9.59 15.11
CA THR A 238 -3.74 8.32 14.56
C THR A 238 -4.59 8.49 13.31
N ARG A 239 -5.06 9.71 13.01
CA ARG A 239 -5.78 10.01 11.77
C ARG A 239 -5.39 11.38 11.24
N ILE A 240 -5.15 11.46 9.94
CA ILE A 240 -4.89 12.69 9.20
C ILE A 240 -5.93 12.79 8.10
N VAL A 241 -6.60 13.94 8.01
CA VAL A 241 -7.56 14.23 6.94
C VAL A 241 -7.06 15.42 6.13
N ILE A 242 -7.04 15.28 4.80
CA ILE A 242 -6.69 16.34 3.86
C ILE A 242 -7.87 16.55 2.91
N TRP A 243 -8.25 17.81 2.70
CA TRP A 243 -9.20 18.17 1.65
C TRP A 243 -8.46 18.59 0.40
N GLY A 244 -8.90 18.09 -0.74
CA GLY A 244 -8.28 18.38 -2.02
C GLY A 244 -9.23 18.20 -3.19
N SER A 245 -8.78 18.67 -4.34
CA SER A 245 -9.49 18.55 -5.61
C SER A 245 -8.55 18.25 -6.76
N TRP A 246 -9.19 17.97 -7.89
CA TRP A 246 -8.55 17.66 -9.14
C TRP A 246 -8.79 18.77 -10.14
N LEU A 247 -7.73 19.28 -10.75
CA LEU A 247 -7.84 20.33 -11.75
C LEU A 247 -8.83 19.90 -12.85
N HIS A 248 -9.86 20.71 -13.08
CA HIS A 248 -10.93 20.47 -14.05
C HIS A 248 -11.75 19.19 -13.80
N ASP A 249 -11.78 18.72 -12.55
CA ASP A 249 -12.35 17.43 -12.17
C ASP A 249 -11.72 16.25 -12.97
N GLU A 250 -10.50 16.42 -13.48
CA GLU A 250 -9.75 15.38 -14.19
C GLU A 250 -8.87 14.60 -13.19
N TYR A 251 -9.23 13.35 -12.90
CA TYR A 251 -8.52 12.46 -11.97
C TYR A 251 -8.21 11.10 -12.62
N PRO A 252 -7.29 10.27 -12.05
CA PRO A 252 -6.77 9.07 -12.70
C PRO A 252 -7.75 7.88 -12.60
N PHE A 253 -8.91 8.01 -13.26
CA PHE A 253 -10.09 7.12 -13.21
C PHE A 253 -10.76 7.04 -11.83
N ASP A 254 -9.96 6.96 -10.77
CA ASP A 254 -10.38 6.95 -9.37
C ASP A 254 -9.54 7.98 -8.59
N PRO A 255 -10.14 8.86 -7.76
CA PRO A 255 -9.39 9.82 -6.96
C PRO A 255 -8.50 9.20 -5.86
N ALA A 256 -8.71 7.92 -5.49
CA ALA A 256 -7.86 7.14 -4.60
C ALA A 256 -6.64 6.53 -5.30
N ASN A 257 -6.55 6.65 -6.63
CA ASN A 257 -5.44 6.14 -7.43
C ASN A 257 -4.23 7.10 -7.48
N ILE A 258 -3.74 7.47 -6.30
CA ILE A 258 -2.54 8.29 -6.09
C ILE A 258 -1.70 7.72 -4.96
N ASN A 259 -0.39 7.95 -5.00
CA ASN A 259 0.42 7.82 -3.80
C ASN A 259 0.40 9.16 -3.05
N VAL A 260 0.32 9.11 -1.73
CA VAL A 260 0.42 10.29 -0.87
C VAL A 260 1.52 10.07 0.15
N THR A 261 2.50 10.97 0.22
CA THR A 261 3.51 10.95 1.28
C THR A 261 3.21 12.04 2.28
N LEU A 262 2.99 11.63 3.54
CA LEU A 262 2.77 12.53 4.66
C LEU A 262 4.00 12.55 5.57
N LYS A 263 4.38 13.73 6.03
CA LYS A 263 5.48 13.96 6.97
C LYS A 263 5.02 14.90 8.08
N LEU A 264 5.48 14.61 9.30
CA LEU A 264 5.39 15.55 10.42
C LEU A 264 6.78 16.09 10.72
N ARG A 265 6.90 17.40 10.85
CA ARG A 265 8.18 18.10 11.00
C ARG A 265 8.20 18.97 12.24
N GLU A 266 9.39 19.16 12.79
CA GLU A 266 9.61 20.16 13.84
C GLU A 266 9.42 21.57 13.27
N ASP A 267 9.08 22.51 14.13
CA ASP A 267 9.01 23.92 13.79
C ASP A 267 10.41 24.58 13.76
N ILE A 268 10.66 25.42 12.77
CA ILE A 268 11.74 26.42 12.78
C ILE A 268 11.06 27.78 13.00
N PRO A 269 10.96 28.27 14.24
CA PRO A 269 10.23 29.50 14.54
C PRO A 269 10.84 30.71 13.84
N ASP A 270 10.00 31.70 13.51
CA ASP A 270 10.48 33.03 13.10
C ASP A 270 11.36 33.62 14.22
N PRO A 271 12.67 33.83 13.97
CA PRO A 271 13.61 34.28 14.99
C PRO A 271 13.47 35.76 15.37
N ASP A 272 12.76 36.60 14.60
CA ASP A 272 12.70 38.05 14.85
C ASP A 272 11.29 38.67 14.83
N GLY A 273 10.25 37.94 14.41
CA GLY A 273 8.85 38.36 14.44
C GLY A 273 8.53 39.58 13.57
N SER A 274 9.49 40.05 12.78
CA SER A 274 9.36 41.21 11.87
C SER A 274 10.56 41.29 10.92
N GLY A 275 10.69 40.28 10.05
CA GLY A 275 11.77 40.16 9.08
C GLY A 275 11.34 39.51 7.76
N PRO A 276 12.25 39.33 6.78
CA PRO A 276 11.98 38.56 5.55
C PRO A 276 12.02 37.03 5.77
N LEU A 277 12.20 36.61 7.03
CA LEU A 277 12.22 35.23 7.47
C LEU A 277 10.86 34.95 8.11
N TYR A 278 10.35 33.74 7.91
CA TYR A 278 9.05 33.25 8.35
C TYR A 278 9.24 31.91 9.05
N SER A 279 8.28 31.51 9.88
CA SER A 279 8.29 30.15 10.42
C SER A 279 8.16 29.14 9.30
N MET A 280 8.85 28.00 9.41
CA MET A 280 8.85 27.00 8.36
C MET A 280 9.11 25.59 8.90
N PRO A 281 8.76 24.54 8.14
CA PRO A 281 9.04 23.17 8.53
C PRO A 281 10.55 22.88 8.60
N GLY A 282 10.97 22.27 9.71
CA GLY A 282 12.32 21.81 9.97
C GLY A 282 12.56 20.34 9.64
N LYS A 283 13.33 19.68 10.51
CA LYS A 283 13.63 18.25 10.40
C LYS A 283 12.35 17.40 10.42
N VAL A 284 12.33 16.36 9.59
CA VAL A 284 11.31 15.31 9.62
C VAL A 284 11.39 14.52 10.93
N LEU A 285 10.28 14.47 11.65
CA LEU A 285 10.10 13.71 12.88
C LEU A 285 9.39 12.38 12.62
N TRP A 286 8.48 12.35 11.65
CA TRP A 286 7.74 11.17 11.23
C TRP A 286 7.41 11.26 9.73
N SER A 287 7.32 10.13 9.05
CA SER A 287 7.02 10.05 7.63
C SER A 287 6.33 8.72 7.32
N ARG A 288 5.29 8.76 6.48
CA ARG A 288 4.65 7.58 5.92
C ARG A 288 4.20 7.86 4.49
N SER A 289 4.34 6.87 3.63
CA SER A 289 3.83 6.90 2.26
C SER A 289 2.68 5.91 2.16
N TYR A 290 1.58 6.38 1.60
CA TYR A 290 0.41 5.59 1.30
C TYR A 290 0.36 5.33 -0.19
N ARG A 291 0.14 4.07 -0.55
CA ARG A 291 -0.10 3.63 -1.94
C ARG A 291 -1.55 3.89 -2.34
N PRO A 292 -1.88 3.83 -3.65
CA PRO A 292 -3.24 3.80 -4.10
C PRO A 292 -4.11 2.86 -3.26
N TYR A 293 -5.27 3.36 -2.84
CA TYR A 293 -6.28 2.63 -2.07
C TYR A 293 -5.87 2.17 -0.65
N GLU A 294 -4.76 2.65 -0.08
CA GLU A 294 -4.41 2.46 1.35
C GLU A 294 -5.08 3.49 2.28
N PHE A 295 -5.90 4.38 1.73
CA PHE A 295 -6.60 5.45 2.43
C PHE A 295 -8.04 5.56 1.91
N ARG A 296 -8.91 6.22 2.67
CA ARG A 296 -10.29 6.46 2.24
C ARG A 296 -10.38 7.77 1.47
N VAL A 297 -11.21 7.80 0.42
CA VAL A 297 -11.54 9.00 -0.34
C VAL A 297 -13.04 9.09 -0.50
N GLU A 298 -13.60 10.22 -0.12
CA GLU A 298 -15.03 10.47 -0.20
C GLU A 298 -15.30 11.85 -0.80
N VAL A 299 -16.47 12.00 -1.43
CA VAL A 299 -16.91 13.31 -1.88
C VAL A 299 -17.36 14.11 -0.66
N TYR A 300 -16.62 15.17 -0.36
CA TYR A 300 -16.96 16.09 0.72
C TYR A 300 -18.06 17.07 0.30
N ARG A 301 -17.91 17.68 -0.89
CA ARG A 301 -18.89 18.64 -1.41
C ARG A 301 -18.86 18.70 -2.94
N LYS A 302 -20.04 18.77 -3.56
CA LYS A 302 -20.22 18.98 -5.02
C LYS A 302 -20.78 20.38 -5.33
N ASP A 303 -20.68 20.79 -6.59
CA ASP A 303 -21.21 22.07 -7.08
C ASP A 303 -20.53 23.27 -6.39
N ILE A 304 -19.22 23.14 -6.11
CA ILE A 304 -18.36 24.26 -5.72
C ILE A 304 -17.92 25.02 -6.98
N LEU A 305 -17.54 26.27 -6.82
CA LEU A 305 -16.90 27.07 -7.86
C LEU A 305 -15.76 27.82 -7.19
N GLU A 306 -14.54 27.34 -7.36
CA GLU A 306 -13.36 27.90 -6.69
C GLU A 306 -12.18 28.07 -7.65
N GLY A 307 -11.08 28.65 -7.17
CA GLY A 307 -9.88 28.87 -7.96
C GLY A 307 -8.90 27.71 -7.91
N TRP A 308 -7.97 27.66 -8.88
CA TRP A 308 -6.84 26.75 -8.87
C TRP A 308 -5.54 27.52 -9.03
N TRP A 309 -4.48 27.10 -8.32
CA TRP A 309 -3.18 27.76 -8.38
C TRP A 309 -2.01 26.79 -8.32
N ASP A 310 -1.06 26.96 -9.25
CA ASP A 310 0.25 26.32 -9.19
C ASP A 310 1.30 27.32 -8.66
N PRO A 311 1.76 27.17 -7.40
CA PRO A 311 2.60 28.16 -6.74
C PRO A 311 4.00 28.30 -7.35
N SER A 312 4.38 27.37 -8.21
CA SER A 312 5.64 27.43 -8.96
C SER A 312 5.62 28.44 -10.11
N ARG A 313 4.43 28.93 -10.49
CA ARG A 313 4.20 29.85 -11.61
C ARG A 313 3.31 31.00 -11.15
N ALA A 314 3.83 32.23 -11.20
CA ALA A 314 3.13 33.42 -10.70
C ALA A 314 1.86 33.79 -11.49
N ASP A 315 1.69 33.26 -12.70
CA ASP A 315 0.59 33.53 -13.65
C ASP A 315 -0.33 32.31 -13.87
N SER A 316 -0.26 31.31 -12.99
CA SER A 316 -1.01 30.05 -13.14
C SER A 316 -2.40 30.06 -12.50
N TYR A 317 -2.80 31.13 -11.82
CA TYR A 317 -4.11 31.22 -11.20
C TYR A 317 -5.21 31.20 -12.26
N ILE A 318 -6.17 30.31 -12.08
CA ILE A 318 -7.35 30.18 -12.95
C ILE A 318 -8.61 30.04 -12.11
N PHE A 319 -9.74 30.42 -12.69
CA PHE A 319 -11.07 30.29 -12.11
C PHE A 319 -12.09 30.05 -13.23
N PRO A 320 -13.01 29.07 -13.11
CA PRO A 320 -13.04 28.05 -12.06
C PRO A 320 -11.94 26.99 -12.25
N GLY A 321 -11.49 26.40 -11.14
CA GLY A 321 -10.52 25.30 -11.10
C GLY A 321 -11.19 23.94 -11.31
N ASP A 322 -12.17 23.64 -10.46
CA ASP A 322 -12.86 22.35 -10.29
C ASP A 322 -14.27 22.55 -9.70
N THR A 323 -15.03 21.46 -9.53
CA THR A 323 -16.41 21.49 -8.98
C THR A 323 -16.68 20.45 -7.88
N VAL A 324 -15.70 19.62 -7.52
CA VAL A 324 -15.86 18.56 -6.52
C VAL A 324 -14.72 18.57 -5.51
N CYS A 325 -15.06 18.89 -4.26
CA CYS A 325 -14.16 18.78 -3.11
C CYS A 325 -14.17 17.33 -2.62
N TRP A 326 -12.97 16.74 -2.54
CA TRP A 326 -12.75 15.41 -2.00
C TRP A 326 -12.12 15.50 -0.61
N MET A 327 -12.36 14.48 0.21
CA MET A 327 -11.79 14.33 1.53
C MET A 327 -11.02 13.01 1.60
N TYR A 328 -9.72 13.13 1.88
CA TYR A 328 -8.76 12.04 1.95
C TYR A 328 -8.47 11.74 3.41
N THR A 329 -8.78 10.52 3.87
CA THR A 329 -8.60 10.10 5.26
C THR A 329 -7.54 9.02 5.38
N PHE A 330 -6.49 9.31 6.14
CA PHE A 330 -5.33 8.47 6.36
C PHE A 330 -5.29 7.98 7.81
N ASP A 331 -5.58 6.70 8.04
CA ASP A 331 -5.45 6.08 9.36
C ASP A 331 -4.02 5.58 9.59
N VAL A 332 -3.49 5.88 10.78
CA VAL A 332 -2.17 5.48 11.26
C VAL A 332 -2.37 4.61 12.51
N PRO A 333 -1.96 3.34 12.51
CA PRO A 333 -1.97 2.51 13.71
C PRO A 333 -1.23 3.22 14.84
N VAL A 334 -1.82 3.24 16.04
CA VAL A 334 -1.28 3.97 17.21
C VAL A 334 0.17 3.57 17.57
N THR A 335 0.60 2.37 17.20
CA THR A 335 1.97 1.85 17.38
C THR A 335 2.99 2.46 16.40
N GLU A 336 2.53 2.96 15.26
CA GLU A 336 3.34 3.64 14.23
C GLU A 336 3.14 5.16 14.24
N ALA A 337 2.11 5.63 14.95
CA ALA A 337 1.72 7.01 15.03
C ALA A 337 2.77 7.91 15.71
N PHE A 338 2.87 9.15 15.24
CA PHE A 338 3.73 10.14 15.87
C PHE A 338 3.13 10.59 17.21
N CYS A 339 3.79 10.24 18.31
CA CYS A 339 3.48 10.77 19.64
C CYS A 339 4.02 12.20 19.78
N GLN A 340 3.19 13.18 19.40
CA GLN A 340 3.48 14.59 19.59
C GLN A 340 3.60 14.94 21.08
N GLN A 341 4.38 15.98 21.38
CA GLN A 341 4.62 16.45 22.73
C GLN A 341 4.08 17.86 22.87
N GLY A 342 3.40 18.16 23.96
CA GLY A 342 2.87 19.48 24.23
C GLY A 342 2.07 19.51 25.53
N SER A 343 1.97 20.68 26.14
CA SER A 343 1.03 20.92 27.23
C SER A 343 0.41 22.31 27.09
N PRO A 344 -0.71 22.61 27.76
CA PRO A 344 -1.29 23.95 27.72
C PRO A 344 -0.32 25.04 28.23
N ASP A 345 0.60 24.68 29.14
CA ASP A 345 1.62 25.57 29.69
C ASP A 345 2.87 25.70 28.78
N LYS A 346 3.10 24.72 27.91
CA LYS A 346 4.26 24.64 27.00
C LYS A 346 3.82 24.02 25.68
N PRO A 347 3.04 24.76 24.87
CA PRO A 347 2.61 24.26 23.59
C PRO A 347 3.81 24.16 22.63
N ILE A 348 3.73 23.23 21.68
CA ILE A 348 4.75 23.02 20.64
C ILE A 348 4.07 23.14 19.28
N VAL A 349 4.72 23.83 18.34
CA VAL A 349 4.26 23.91 16.95
C VAL A 349 4.88 22.76 16.15
N TYR A 350 4.06 22.15 15.30
CA TYR A 350 4.49 21.13 14.35
C TYR A 350 3.96 21.47 12.95
N TRP A 351 4.57 20.89 11.93
CA TRP A 351 4.15 21.06 10.53
C TRP A 351 3.70 19.74 9.93
N LEU A 352 2.56 19.75 9.24
CA LEU A 352 2.10 18.66 8.37
C LEU A 352 2.54 18.97 6.94
N ASP A 353 3.31 18.08 6.36
CA ASP A 353 3.85 18.16 5.00
C ASP A 353 3.28 17.03 4.16
N ALA A 354 2.70 17.35 3.01
CA ALA A 354 2.15 16.38 2.08
C ALA A 354 2.77 16.54 0.68
N GLN A 355 2.71 15.45 -0.08
CA GLN A 355 3.00 15.43 -1.51
C GLN A 355 2.26 14.27 -2.15
N ALA A 356 1.44 14.56 -3.17
CA ALA A 356 0.88 13.53 -4.02
C ALA A 356 1.82 13.17 -5.19
N THR A 357 1.82 11.89 -5.58
CA THR A 357 2.45 11.41 -6.82
C THR A 357 1.53 10.43 -7.54
N ILE A 358 1.57 10.45 -8.87
CA ILE A 358 0.81 9.49 -9.68
C ILE A 358 1.76 8.34 -10.05
N PRO A 359 1.36 7.07 -9.86
CA PRO A 359 2.11 5.95 -10.40
C PRO A 359 2.17 6.02 -11.93
N ASP A 360 3.36 5.84 -12.53
CA ASP A 360 3.66 6.09 -13.95
C ASP A 360 2.49 5.83 -14.92
N TYR A 361 1.82 6.92 -15.34
CA TYR A 361 0.70 6.87 -16.26
C TYR A 361 1.09 7.46 -17.63
N PRO A 362 1.16 6.65 -18.70
CA PRO A 362 1.40 7.18 -20.04
C PRO A 362 0.10 7.79 -20.62
N GLY A 363 -0.04 9.11 -20.57
CA GLY A 363 -0.91 9.82 -21.51
C GLY A 363 -1.84 10.91 -20.98
N THR A 364 -2.08 11.00 -19.67
CA THR A 364 -2.96 12.03 -19.09
C THR A 364 -2.21 12.81 -18.02
N ARG A 365 -2.21 14.14 -18.13
CA ARG A 365 -1.69 15.04 -17.09
C ARG A 365 -2.87 15.45 -16.23
N VAL A 366 -3.04 14.78 -15.10
CA VAL A 366 -3.96 15.22 -14.05
C VAL A 366 -3.13 15.83 -12.93
N ASP A 367 -3.68 16.83 -12.25
CA ASP A 367 -3.00 17.54 -11.16
C ASP A 367 -3.89 17.52 -9.91
N PHE A 368 -3.32 17.11 -8.78
CA PHE A 368 -3.94 17.14 -7.46
C PHE A 368 -3.61 18.44 -6.72
N GLY A 369 -4.59 19.01 -6.03
CA GLY A 369 -4.47 20.25 -5.27
C GLY A 369 -4.98 20.10 -3.85
N TRP A 370 -4.26 20.69 -2.90
CA TRP A 370 -4.67 20.79 -1.51
C TRP A 370 -5.45 22.09 -1.31
N LYS A 371 -6.65 21.98 -0.74
CA LYS A 371 -7.53 23.12 -0.46
C LYS A 371 -6.99 24.09 0.56
N THR A 372 -7.27 25.37 0.34
CA THR A 372 -7.09 26.40 1.36
C THR A 372 -8.14 26.31 2.47
N SER A 373 -7.80 26.82 3.65
CA SER A 373 -8.64 26.87 4.84
C SER A 373 -9.28 28.24 5.04
N THR A 374 -10.51 28.28 5.60
CA THR A 374 -11.14 29.54 6.07
C THR A 374 -10.60 29.99 7.42
N LYS A 375 -9.91 29.10 8.12
CA LYS A 375 -9.32 29.31 9.44
C LYS A 375 -7.82 29.50 9.28
N HIS A 376 -7.37 30.68 9.69
CA HIS A 376 -5.97 31.06 9.69
C HIS A 376 -5.34 30.90 11.07
N TRP A 377 -4.16 30.29 11.16
CA TRP A 377 -3.46 30.10 12.43
C TRP A 377 -1.95 30.23 12.25
N ASN A 378 -1.31 30.94 13.17
CA ASN A 378 0.13 31.20 13.21
C ASN A 378 0.73 31.82 11.92
N ASP A 379 1.54 31.07 11.17
CA ASP A 379 2.29 31.54 10.01
C ASP A 379 1.72 30.97 8.71
N ASP A 380 2.06 31.59 7.57
CA ASP A 380 1.58 31.12 6.27
C ASP A 380 2.02 29.69 5.98
N ALA A 381 1.12 28.89 5.38
CA ALA A 381 1.48 27.66 4.73
C ALA A 381 2.59 27.88 3.68
N VAL A 382 3.36 26.83 3.40
CA VAL A 382 4.55 26.90 2.56
C VAL A 382 4.55 25.82 1.46
N TRP A 383 5.36 26.04 0.43
CA TRP A 383 5.61 25.07 -0.63
C TRP A 383 7.10 24.91 -0.94
N GLN A 384 7.48 23.77 -1.51
CA GLN A 384 8.83 23.52 -2.03
C GLN A 384 8.83 22.62 -3.27
N TYR A 385 9.95 22.58 -3.98
CA TYR A 385 10.24 21.50 -4.93
C TYR A 385 10.84 20.29 -4.20
N ARG A 386 10.26 19.11 -4.46
CA ARG A 386 10.71 17.81 -4.00
C ARG A 386 10.66 16.77 -5.13
N THR A 387 11.81 16.22 -5.51
CA THR A 387 11.92 15.16 -6.53
C THR A 387 13.18 14.33 -6.33
N GLY A 388 13.09 13.00 -6.37
CA GLY A 388 14.26 12.10 -6.39
C GLY A 388 15.24 12.31 -5.23
N GLY A 389 14.74 12.68 -4.04
CA GLY A 389 15.55 12.99 -2.85
C GLY A 389 16.15 14.40 -2.80
N LEU A 390 15.94 15.24 -3.81
CA LEU A 390 16.29 16.66 -3.78
C LEU A 390 15.13 17.47 -3.21
N GLU A 391 15.39 18.25 -2.15
CA GLU A 391 14.43 19.18 -1.54
C GLU A 391 14.99 20.62 -1.61
N THR A 392 14.20 21.57 -2.12
CA THR A 392 14.54 23.01 -2.08
C THR A 392 14.05 23.66 -0.78
N PRO A 393 14.57 24.82 -0.38
CA PRO A 393 13.99 25.58 0.74
C PRO A 393 12.51 25.88 0.54
N PHE A 394 11.75 25.84 1.63
CA PHE A 394 10.34 26.23 1.68
C PHE A 394 10.14 27.72 1.33
N ARG A 395 9.01 28.02 0.71
CA ARG A 395 8.56 29.36 0.32
C ARG A 395 7.13 29.58 0.80
N GLU A 396 6.84 30.72 1.41
CA GLU A 396 5.47 31.07 1.82
C GLU A 396 4.49 31.06 0.64
N LEU A 397 3.28 30.60 0.93
CA LEU A 397 2.11 30.74 0.07
C LEU A 397 1.41 32.05 0.40
N ARG A 398 1.24 32.89 -0.61
CA ARG A 398 0.42 34.10 -0.55
C ARG A 398 -0.56 34.04 -1.71
N TYR A 399 -1.81 34.45 -1.50
CA TYR A 399 -2.82 34.43 -2.56
C TYR A 399 -2.29 35.09 -3.85
N PRO A 400 -2.43 34.46 -5.02
CA PRO A 400 -1.82 34.94 -6.27
C PRO A 400 -2.61 36.11 -6.88
N LYS A 401 -2.01 36.87 -7.81
CA LYS A 401 -2.78 37.76 -8.67
C LYS A 401 -3.40 36.94 -9.82
N PRO A 402 -4.63 37.24 -10.30
CA PRO A 402 -5.54 38.34 -9.91
C PRO A 402 -6.56 37.99 -8.81
N HIS A 403 -6.27 37.06 -7.90
CA HIS A 403 -7.20 36.69 -6.81
C HIS A 403 -7.65 37.94 -6.00
N PRO A 404 -8.91 38.02 -5.54
CA PRO A 404 -9.39 39.15 -4.74
C PRO A 404 -8.57 39.42 -3.47
N TRP A 405 -7.97 38.37 -2.90
CA TRP A 405 -7.10 38.45 -1.73
C TRP A 405 -5.61 38.42 -2.08
N ALA A 406 -5.22 38.81 -3.30
CA ALA A 406 -3.82 38.74 -3.73
C ALA A 406 -2.85 39.38 -2.72
N GLY A 407 -1.85 38.61 -2.27
CA GLY A 407 -0.85 39.01 -1.29
C GLY A 407 -1.22 38.77 0.18
N HIS A 408 -2.44 38.31 0.47
CA HIS A 408 -2.82 37.86 1.81
C HIS A 408 -2.28 36.44 2.10
N SER A 409 -2.22 36.10 3.40
CA SER A 409 -1.82 34.80 3.93
C SER A 409 -2.70 33.66 3.44
N VAL A 410 -2.11 32.48 3.29
CA VAL A 410 -2.76 31.24 2.85
C VAL A 410 -2.45 30.16 3.87
N ASP A 411 -3.49 29.47 4.35
CA ASP A 411 -3.37 28.25 5.16
C ASP A 411 -4.14 27.11 4.48
N LEU A 412 -3.78 25.88 4.77
CA LEU A 412 -4.28 24.68 4.10
C LEU A 412 -5.30 23.94 4.99
N ALA A 413 -6.22 23.22 4.34
CA ALA A 413 -7.31 22.55 5.02
C ALA A 413 -6.92 21.13 5.44
N PHE A 414 -6.87 20.87 6.74
CA PHE A 414 -6.62 19.53 7.28
C PHE A 414 -7.20 19.35 8.68
N ALA A 415 -7.39 18.09 9.06
CA ALA A 415 -7.78 17.72 10.41
C ALA A 415 -6.89 16.60 10.95
N LEU A 416 -6.73 16.60 12.27
CA LEU A 416 -5.94 15.62 13.01
C LEU A 416 -6.79 15.06 14.14
N GLN A 417 -6.80 13.74 14.27
CA GLN A 417 -7.30 13.06 15.47
C GLN A 417 -6.18 12.36 16.20
N THR A 418 -6.40 12.13 17.48
CA THR A 418 -5.37 11.58 18.34
C THR A 418 -5.90 10.61 19.36
N GLU A 419 -5.09 9.59 19.63
CA GLU A 419 -5.29 8.66 20.73
C GLU A 419 -4.18 8.81 21.78
N PRO A 420 -4.38 8.33 23.01
CA PRO A 420 -3.32 8.29 24.01
C PRO A 420 -2.05 7.65 23.44
N CYS A 421 -0.88 8.28 23.67
CA CYS A 421 0.37 7.69 23.22
C CYS A 421 0.55 6.30 23.85
N VAL A 422 0.62 5.27 23.01
CA VAL A 422 1.04 3.94 23.46
C VAL A 422 2.55 4.00 23.66
N GLY A 423 2.99 4.13 24.92
CA GLY A 423 4.38 3.85 25.26
C GLY A 423 4.69 2.44 24.78
N ALA A 424 5.72 2.28 23.94
CA ALA A 424 5.98 1.03 23.22
C ALA A 424 5.83 -0.19 24.14
N VAL A 425 4.73 -0.92 23.96
CA VAL A 425 4.43 -2.12 24.75
C VAL A 425 5.33 -3.24 24.29
N GLY A 426 5.63 -4.14 25.22
CA GLY A 426 6.61 -5.20 25.03
C GLY A 426 6.44 -6.24 26.13
N ALA A 427 7.09 -7.38 25.97
CA ALA A 427 7.05 -8.46 26.93
C ALA A 427 7.73 -8.05 28.25
N CYS A 428 6.96 -8.11 29.32
CA CYS A 428 7.46 -7.99 30.68
C CYS A 428 7.39 -9.35 31.38
N CYS A 429 8.55 -9.96 31.60
CA CYS A 429 8.67 -11.26 32.25
C CYS A 429 8.69 -11.10 33.78
N ARG A 430 7.69 -11.64 34.48
CA ARG A 430 7.60 -11.61 35.95
C ARG A 430 7.25 -12.98 36.53
N PRO A 431 7.49 -13.25 37.83
CA PRO A 431 7.00 -14.47 38.47
C PRO A 431 5.48 -14.55 38.32
N GLY A 432 5.01 -15.55 37.57
CA GLY A 432 3.59 -15.73 37.24
C GLY A 432 3.21 -15.46 35.79
N GLY A 433 4.14 -15.06 34.93
CA GLY A 433 3.94 -15.05 33.48
C GLY A 433 4.52 -13.82 32.77
N CYS A 434 4.29 -13.78 31.46
CA CYS A 434 4.61 -12.65 30.59
C CYS A 434 3.39 -11.74 30.42
N HIS A 435 3.60 -10.42 30.40
CA HIS A 435 2.54 -9.45 30.12
C HIS A 435 3.01 -8.38 29.16
N LEU A 436 2.15 -7.98 28.22
CA LEU A 436 2.36 -6.83 27.33
C LEU A 436 1.98 -5.55 28.05
N ILE A 437 2.98 -4.84 28.55
CA ILE A 437 2.80 -3.58 29.29
C ILE A 437 3.89 -2.60 28.87
N THR A 438 3.84 -1.38 29.38
CA THR A 438 4.89 -0.38 29.09
C THR A 438 6.18 -0.70 29.85
N GLU A 439 7.32 -0.19 29.37
CA GLU A 439 8.60 -0.27 30.09
C GLU A 439 8.47 0.27 31.52
N ALA A 440 7.77 1.40 31.70
CA ALA A 440 7.55 2.01 33.01
C ALA A 440 6.77 1.08 33.95
N ASP A 441 5.69 0.45 33.49
CA ASP A 441 4.88 -0.47 34.28
C ASP A 441 5.63 -1.77 34.60
N CYS A 442 6.47 -2.23 33.67
CA CYS A 442 7.32 -3.39 33.86
C CYS A 442 8.37 -3.15 34.95
N LEU A 443 9.06 -2.00 34.90
CA LEU A 443 10.06 -1.60 35.88
C LEU A 443 9.46 -1.36 37.28
N MET A 444 8.16 -1.03 37.37
CA MET A 444 7.44 -0.92 38.63
C MET A 444 7.04 -2.28 39.23
N SER A 445 7.06 -3.37 38.45
CA SER A 445 6.62 -4.71 38.85
C SER A 445 7.77 -5.59 39.38
N PHE A 446 8.39 -5.28 40.52
CA PHE A 446 9.55 -6.05 40.98
C PHE A 446 9.19 -7.40 41.66
N PRO A 447 9.83 -8.55 41.30
CA PRO A 447 10.85 -8.69 40.27
C PRO A 447 10.24 -8.88 38.88
N ALA A 448 10.71 -8.13 37.88
CA ALA A 448 10.37 -8.30 36.48
C ALA A 448 11.54 -7.89 35.57
N TRP A 449 11.53 -8.42 34.35
CA TRP A 449 12.51 -8.14 33.31
C TRP A 449 11.80 -7.67 32.05
N TRP A 450 12.16 -6.48 31.61
CA TRP A 450 11.69 -5.90 30.37
C TRP A 450 12.48 -6.47 29.19
N MET A 451 11.78 -7.04 28.20
CA MET A 451 12.40 -7.69 27.06
C MET A 451 12.56 -6.76 25.83
N GLY A 452 12.06 -5.54 25.93
CA GLY A 452 12.18 -4.51 24.90
C GLY A 452 10.86 -4.21 24.19
N PRO A 453 10.75 -3.04 23.55
CA PRO A 453 9.54 -2.61 22.83
C PRO A 453 9.25 -3.52 21.63
N GLY A 454 7.96 -3.78 21.35
CA GLY A 454 7.50 -4.59 20.21
C GLY A 454 7.68 -6.11 20.38
N THR A 455 8.16 -6.56 21.55
CA THR A 455 8.26 -7.98 21.87
C THR A 455 6.93 -8.54 22.39
N ASN A 456 6.58 -9.77 22.03
CA ASN A 456 5.32 -10.39 22.40
C ASN A 456 5.49 -11.47 23.49
N CYS A 457 4.38 -12.00 24.00
CA CYS A 457 4.36 -13.03 25.05
C CYS A 457 4.01 -14.41 24.49
N ASP A 458 4.40 -14.69 23.25
CA ASP A 458 4.08 -15.95 22.58
C ASP A 458 4.82 -17.12 23.24
N ASP A 459 4.11 -18.23 23.35
CA ASP A 459 4.59 -19.52 23.85
C ASP A 459 4.47 -20.50 22.67
N LEU A 460 5.43 -20.45 21.74
CA LEU A 460 5.36 -21.22 20.49
C LEU A 460 5.63 -22.70 20.73
N ASP A 461 6.31 -23.06 21.83
CA ASP A 461 6.59 -24.45 22.19
C ASP A 461 5.49 -25.08 23.08
N GLY A 462 4.55 -24.27 23.58
CA GLY A 462 3.36 -24.69 24.32
C GLY A 462 3.64 -25.16 25.75
N ASN A 463 4.78 -24.76 26.34
CA ASN A 463 5.21 -25.26 27.64
C ASN A 463 4.64 -24.48 28.85
N GLY A 464 3.89 -23.41 28.58
CA GLY A 464 3.25 -22.55 29.58
C GLY A 464 4.12 -21.36 30.03
N VAL A 465 5.24 -21.10 29.35
CA VAL A 465 6.12 -19.95 29.55
C VAL A 465 6.37 -19.30 28.19
N ALA A 466 6.18 -17.97 28.08
CA ALA A 466 6.50 -17.28 26.83
C ALA A 466 7.98 -17.50 26.45
N ASP A 467 8.25 -17.78 25.18
CA ASP A 467 9.60 -18.15 24.67
C ASP A 467 10.64 -17.10 25.02
N ILE A 468 10.23 -15.83 24.96
CA ILE A 468 11.10 -14.69 25.29
C ILE A 468 11.45 -14.63 26.80
N CYS A 469 10.66 -15.27 27.66
CA CYS A 469 10.89 -15.35 29.10
C CYS A 469 11.67 -16.61 29.51
N GLU A 470 12.12 -17.42 28.54
CA GLU A 470 12.88 -18.63 28.82
C GLU A 470 14.38 -18.39 29.05
N PRO A 471 15.03 -19.21 29.89
CA PRO A 471 16.48 -19.21 30.00
C PRO A 471 17.12 -19.79 28.72
N VAL A 472 17.80 -18.94 27.96
CA VAL A 472 18.56 -19.30 26.74
C VAL A 472 19.42 -20.55 26.97
N VAL A 473 19.09 -21.65 26.29
CA VAL A 473 19.85 -22.90 26.33
C VAL A 473 21.08 -22.81 25.40
N PRO A 474 22.32 -22.94 25.94
CA PRO A 474 23.52 -23.00 25.11
C PRO A 474 23.56 -24.27 24.25
N GLN A 475 24.06 -24.16 23.01
CA GLN A 475 24.33 -25.27 22.09
C GLN A 475 25.80 -25.29 21.67
N ALA A 476 26.26 -26.37 21.03
CA ALA A 476 27.60 -26.38 20.44
C ALA A 476 27.68 -25.42 19.25
N CYS A 477 28.71 -24.58 19.27
CA CYS A 477 29.07 -23.65 18.22
C CYS A 477 30.49 -23.98 17.75
N CYS A 478 30.63 -24.41 16.50
CA CYS A 478 31.91 -24.87 15.98
C CYS A 478 32.52 -23.83 15.02
N PHE A 479 33.80 -23.52 15.22
CA PHE A 479 34.53 -22.49 14.49
C PHE A 479 35.39 -23.10 13.38
N ARG A 480 35.76 -22.27 12.39
CA ARG A 480 36.58 -22.70 11.24
C ARG A 480 37.96 -23.27 11.58
N ASP A 481 38.47 -23.03 12.78
CA ASP A 481 39.74 -23.58 13.26
C ASP A 481 39.57 -24.94 13.98
N GLY A 482 38.36 -25.51 13.92
CA GLY A 482 37.99 -26.76 14.58
C GLY A 482 37.61 -26.58 16.05
N SER A 483 37.81 -25.41 16.65
CA SER A 483 37.44 -25.17 18.05
C SER A 483 35.93 -25.11 18.25
N CYS A 484 35.47 -25.38 19.48
CA CYS A 484 34.06 -25.39 19.83
C CYS A 484 33.79 -24.63 21.12
N ALA A 485 32.72 -23.84 21.15
CA ALA A 485 32.20 -23.21 22.35
C ALA A 485 30.70 -23.47 22.54
N MET A 486 30.22 -23.48 23.78
CA MET A 486 28.79 -23.54 24.08
C MET A 486 28.22 -22.12 24.02
N LEU A 487 27.47 -21.79 22.97
CA LEU A 487 26.91 -20.45 22.71
C LEU A 487 25.43 -20.56 22.32
N SER A 488 24.67 -19.46 22.45
CA SER A 488 23.33 -19.38 21.85
C SER A 488 23.43 -19.39 20.31
N PRO A 489 22.35 -19.71 19.57
CA PRO A 489 22.35 -19.63 18.11
C PRO A 489 22.77 -18.25 17.58
N GLY A 490 22.23 -17.18 18.17
CA GLY A 490 22.56 -15.80 17.79
C GLY A 490 24.02 -15.45 18.09
N ASP A 491 24.53 -15.79 19.28
CA ASP A 491 25.92 -15.52 19.66
C ASP A 491 26.91 -16.35 18.83
N CYS A 492 26.52 -17.56 18.45
CA CYS A 492 27.33 -18.42 17.59
C CYS A 492 27.54 -17.79 16.20
N LEU A 493 26.44 -17.33 15.58
CA LEU A 493 26.49 -16.63 14.30
C LEU A 493 27.24 -15.30 14.41
N ALA A 494 27.00 -14.54 15.49
CA ALA A 494 27.72 -13.29 15.77
C ALA A 494 29.24 -13.51 15.94
N ALA A 495 29.64 -14.65 16.53
CA ALA A 495 31.02 -15.07 16.67
C ALA A 495 31.60 -15.73 15.40
N ARG A 496 30.84 -15.77 14.29
CA ARG A 496 31.20 -16.42 13.01
C ARG A 496 31.47 -17.93 13.13
N GLY A 497 30.86 -18.58 14.11
CA GLY A 497 30.80 -20.03 14.24
C GLY A 497 29.53 -20.61 13.63
N THR A 498 29.51 -21.92 13.44
CA THR A 498 28.36 -22.67 12.93
C THR A 498 27.60 -23.32 14.09
N PRO A 499 26.30 -23.01 14.25
CA PRO A 499 25.46 -23.61 15.28
C PRO A 499 25.14 -25.08 14.96
N MET A 500 25.22 -25.97 15.95
CA MET A 500 25.05 -27.43 15.76
C MET A 500 23.66 -27.96 16.17
N GLY A 501 22.78 -27.13 16.73
CA GLY A 501 21.44 -27.49 17.19
C GLY A 501 21.32 -27.53 18.72
N VAL A 502 20.15 -27.15 19.26
CA VAL A 502 19.87 -27.14 20.71
C VAL A 502 20.03 -28.55 21.29
N GLY A 503 20.76 -28.67 22.41
CA GLY A 503 21.08 -29.95 23.04
C GLY A 503 22.38 -30.61 22.57
N THR A 504 23.10 -30.04 21.60
CA THR A 504 24.43 -30.50 21.19
C THR A 504 25.54 -30.06 22.16
N THR A 505 26.66 -30.80 22.18
CA THR A 505 27.81 -30.53 23.08
C THR A 505 29.11 -30.43 22.29
N CYS A 506 30.10 -29.71 22.82
CA CYS A 506 31.43 -29.56 22.22
C CYS A 506 32.35 -30.79 22.35
N THR A 507 31.80 -31.99 22.22
CA THR A 507 32.53 -33.25 22.32
C THR A 507 32.12 -34.22 21.19
N PRO A 508 33.06 -34.65 20.32
CA PRO A 508 34.50 -34.36 20.33
C PRO A 508 34.85 -32.94 19.81
N ASN A 509 36.00 -32.42 20.24
CA ASN A 509 36.61 -31.18 19.73
C ASN A 509 38.02 -31.57 19.23
N PRO A 510 38.33 -31.47 17.92
CA PRO A 510 37.69 -30.58 16.93
C PRO A 510 36.38 -31.08 16.29
N CYS A 511 35.47 -30.15 15.93
CA CYS A 511 34.12 -30.42 15.38
C CYS A 511 34.00 -30.48 13.83
N ASP A 512 34.98 -30.98 13.10
CA ASP A 512 34.82 -31.00 11.63
C ASP A 512 33.79 -32.05 11.18
N PRO A 513 32.93 -31.77 10.19
CA PRO A 513 32.09 -32.81 9.58
C PRO A 513 32.98 -33.78 8.81
N LEU A 514 32.95 -35.05 9.22
CA LEU A 514 33.67 -36.13 8.56
C LEU A 514 32.91 -36.59 7.32
N GLY A 515 33.62 -36.96 6.25
CA GLY A 515 33.07 -37.52 5.02
C GLY A 515 34.04 -38.48 4.36
N ALA A 516 33.55 -39.29 3.42
CA ALA A 516 34.36 -40.21 2.64
C ALA A 516 35.29 -39.45 1.68
N CYS A 517 36.55 -39.87 1.66
CA CYS A 517 37.60 -39.40 0.78
C CYS A 517 38.08 -40.56 -0.10
N CYS A 518 37.93 -40.42 -1.41
CA CYS A 518 38.28 -41.47 -2.37
C CYS A 518 39.62 -41.18 -3.05
N ASP A 519 40.55 -42.14 -3.01
CA ASP A 519 41.79 -42.20 -3.81
C ASP A 519 41.74 -43.40 -4.77
N GLY A 520 40.89 -43.28 -5.80
CA GLY A 520 40.61 -44.37 -6.73
C GLY A 520 39.75 -45.46 -6.07
N ILE A 521 40.38 -46.49 -5.50
CA ILE A 521 39.69 -47.63 -4.87
C ILE A 521 39.78 -47.62 -3.34
N ALA A 522 40.62 -46.76 -2.75
CA ALA A 522 40.75 -46.64 -1.31
C ALA A 522 39.85 -45.53 -0.79
N CYS A 523 39.15 -45.79 0.32
CA CYS A 523 38.26 -44.85 0.98
C CYS A 523 38.66 -44.63 2.44
N THR A 524 38.72 -43.37 2.86
CA THR A 524 38.93 -42.96 4.26
C THR A 524 37.85 -41.98 4.71
N VAL A 525 37.37 -42.10 5.96
CA VAL A 525 36.47 -41.11 6.56
C VAL A 525 37.30 -40.07 7.30
N GLU A 526 37.37 -38.86 6.75
CA GLU A 526 38.19 -37.78 7.28
C GLU A 526 37.57 -36.41 6.99
N THR A 527 38.25 -35.34 7.42
CA THR A 527 37.79 -33.97 7.18
C THR A 527 38.05 -33.57 5.72
N GLU A 528 37.24 -32.67 5.17
CA GLU A 528 37.40 -32.14 3.80
C GLU A 528 38.83 -31.63 3.55
N LEU A 529 39.40 -30.89 4.51
CA LEU A 529 40.77 -30.37 4.42
C LEU A 529 41.82 -31.49 4.43
N SER A 530 41.64 -32.53 5.26
CA SER A 530 42.54 -33.69 5.28
C SER A 530 42.46 -34.46 3.97
N CYS A 531 41.25 -34.61 3.42
CA CYS A 531 41.03 -35.28 2.15
C CYS A 531 41.81 -34.60 1.02
N TYR A 532 41.74 -33.27 0.90
CA TYR A 532 42.44 -32.53 -0.15
C TYR A 532 43.95 -32.37 0.03
N LEU A 533 44.49 -32.68 1.22
CA LEU A 533 45.93 -32.61 1.49
C LEU A 533 46.68 -33.90 1.11
N HIS A 534 45.97 -34.94 0.67
CA HIS A 534 46.60 -36.17 0.19
C HIS A 534 47.35 -35.96 -1.15
N PRO A 535 48.54 -36.57 -1.31
CA PRO A 535 49.44 -36.31 -2.44
C PRO A 535 48.99 -36.92 -3.79
N HIS A 536 47.92 -37.72 -3.81
CA HIS A 536 47.28 -38.28 -5.00
C HIS A 536 45.86 -37.70 -5.08
N ARG A 537 45.39 -37.31 -6.27
CA ARG A 537 44.16 -36.49 -6.43
C ARG A 537 42.95 -37.19 -5.82
N THR A 538 42.56 -36.74 -4.65
CA THR A 538 41.47 -37.27 -3.83
C THR A 538 40.18 -36.49 -4.01
N GLN A 539 39.09 -37.22 -4.21
CA GLN A 539 37.74 -36.68 -4.37
C GLN A 539 36.99 -36.82 -3.05
N TRP A 540 36.60 -35.68 -2.48
CA TRP A 540 35.76 -35.63 -1.28
C TRP A 540 34.29 -35.77 -1.68
N MET A 541 33.57 -36.69 -1.03
CA MET A 541 32.23 -37.10 -1.45
C MET A 541 31.09 -36.39 -0.72
N GLY A 542 31.41 -35.49 0.22
CA GLY A 542 30.43 -34.74 1.00
C GLY A 542 30.40 -35.13 2.49
N PRO A 543 29.83 -34.29 3.36
CA PRO A 543 29.80 -34.54 4.80
C PRO A 543 28.77 -35.64 5.13
N GLY A 544 29.08 -36.52 6.08
CA GLY A 544 28.21 -37.64 6.48
C GLY A 544 28.25 -38.87 5.55
N THR A 545 29.02 -38.83 4.46
CA THR A 545 29.33 -40.01 3.63
C THR A 545 30.35 -40.92 4.33
N ASP A 546 30.22 -42.24 4.16
CA ASP A 546 31.14 -43.22 4.74
C ASP A 546 31.74 -44.15 3.68
N CYS A 547 32.60 -45.07 4.12
CA CYS A 547 33.32 -45.99 3.26
C CYS A 547 32.69 -47.40 3.24
N SER A 548 31.36 -47.47 3.31
CA SER A 548 30.67 -48.75 3.19
C SER A 548 30.80 -49.29 1.76
N ASP A 549 31.11 -50.58 1.69
CA ASP A 549 31.10 -51.41 0.49
C ASP A 549 29.90 -52.35 0.65
N LEU A 550 28.74 -51.91 0.15
CA LEU A 550 27.47 -52.63 0.39
C LEU A 550 27.28 -53.77 -0.60
N ASP A 551 27.90 -53.71 -1.77
CA ASP A 551 27.80 -54.75 -2.79
C ASP A 551 28.90 -55.82 -2.67
N GLY A 552 29.94 -55.57 -1.88
CA GLY A 552 30.98 -56.51 -1.48
C GLY A 552 32.06 -56.73 -2.55
N ASP A 553 32.23 -55.80 -3.47
CA ASP A 553 33.17 -55.92 -4.59
C ASP A 553 34.62 -55.58 -4.21
N GLY A 554 34.82 -55.02 -3.02
CA GLY A 554 36.12 -54.63 -2.47
C GLY A 554 36.51 -53.18 -2.73
N VAL A 555 35.61 -52.36 -3.29
CA VAL A 555 35.70 -50.91 -3.43
C VAL A 555 34.53 -50.30 -2.65
N ALA A 556 34.76 -49.18 -1.94
CA ALA A 556 33.64 -48.50 -1.29
C ALA A 556 32.69 -47.94 -2.35
N ASP A 557 31.37 -48.11 -2.19
CA ASP A 557 30.34 -47.68 -3.14
C ASP A 557 30.51 -46.22 -3.58
N ALA A 558 31.04 -45.38 -2.68
CA ALA A 558 31.33 -43.98 -2.93
C ALA A 558 32.42 -43.72 -4.00
N CYS A 559 33.18 -44.73 -4.46
CA CYS A 559 34.43 -44.53 -5.22
C CYS A 559 34.46 -45.14 -6.65
N GLU A 560 33.33 -45.48 -7.29
CA GLU A 560 33.31 -46.16 -8.61
C GLU A 560 33.07 -45.22 -9.84
N THR A 561 33.89 -45.27 -10.92
CA THR A 561 33.61 -44.65 -12.27
C THR A 561 34.38 -45.32 -13.46
N PRO A 562 33.94 -45.27 -14.76
CA PRO A 562 32.71 -44.71 -15.38
C PRO A 562 31.83 -45.71 -16.23
N PHE A 563 30.51 -45.44 -16.31
CA PHE A 563 29.42 -46.32 -16.82
C PHE A 563 28.86 -45.93 -18.22
N ILE A 564 28.89 -46.85 -19.21
CA ILE A 564 28.07 -46.80 -20.47
C ILE A 564 27.05 -47.96 -20.48
N GLN A 565 25.85 -47.73 -21.04
CA GLN A 565 24.74 -48.70 -21.07
C GLN A 565 23.91 -48.59 -22.36
N ALA A 566 22.99 -49.53 -22.59
CA ALA A 566 22.05 -49.47 -23.71
C ALA A 566 21.02 -48.35 -23.48
N CYS A 567 20.78 -47.57 -24.53
CA CYS A 567 19.83 -46.47 -24.58
C CYS A 567 18.79 -46.74 -25.68
N CYS A 568 17.53 -46.92 -25.29
CA CYS A 568 16.42 -47.20 -26.22
C CYS A 568 15.67 -45.92 -26.60
N PHE A 569 15.43 -45.72 -27.89
CA PHE A 569 14.63 -44.60 -28.41
C PHE A 569 13.22 -45.05 -28.80
N LEU A 570 12.29 -44.09 -28.84
CA LEU A 570 10.85 -44.34 -29.07
C LEU A 570 10.52 -44.92 -30.46
N ASP A 571 11.45 -44.85 -31.41
CA ASP A 571 11.31 -45.45 -32.74
C ASP A 571 11.81 -46.92 -32.81
N GLY A 572 12.24 -47.48 -31.68
CA GLY A 572 12.81 -48.82 -31.56
C GLY A 572 14.31 -48.91 -31.84
N SER A 573 15.00 -47.78 -32.07
CA SER A 573 16.46 -47.77 -32.23
C SER A 573 17.19 -47.83 -30.88
N CYS A 574 18.43 -48.34 -30.87
CA CYS A 574 19.26 -48.48 -29.66
C CYS A 574 20.66 -47.91 -29.89
N SER A 575 21.19 -47.15 -28.92
CA SER A 575 22.58 -46.65 -28.91
C SER A 575 23.27 -46.90 -27.56
N MET A 576 24.60 -47.06 -27.55
CA MET A 576 25.37 -47.17 -26.31
C MET A 576 25.77 -45.79 -25.80
N LEU A 577 25.16 -45.33 -24.70
CA LEU A 577 25.34 -43.99 -24.14
C LEU A 577 25.45 -44.06 -22.61
N SER A 578 25.99 -43.01 -21.99
CA SER A 578 25.86 -42.83 -20.54
C SER A 578 24.37 -42.57 -20.19
N PRO A 579 23.91 -42.81 -18.94
CA PRO A 579 22.55 -42.47 -18.53
C PRO A 579 22.18 -41.01 -18.87
N TRP A 580 23.09 -40.08 -18.60
CA TRP A 580 22.87 -38.65 -18.86
C TRP A 580 22.83 -38.31 -20.35
N ASP A 581 23.72 -38.89 -21.17
CA ASP A 581 23.68 -38.65 -22.63
C ASP A 581 22.46 -39.32 -23.27
N CYS A 582 22.00 -40.45 -22.71
CA CYS A 582 20.80 -41.15 -23.15
C CYS A 582 19.55 -40.29 -22.94
N GLU A 583 19.39 -39.76 -21.72
CA GLU A 583 18.29 -38.86 -21.38
C GLU A 583 18.37 -37.53 -22.15
N ALA A 584 19.57 -36.98 -22.31
CA ALA A 584 19.80 -35.77 -23.13
C ALA A 584 19.42 -35.97 -24.60
N ALA A 585 19.56 -37.19 -25.13
CA ALA A 585 19.12 -37.57 -26.47
C ALA A 585 17.63 -37.98 -26.54
N ARG A 586 16.87 -37.85 -25.44
CA ARG A 586 15.47 -38.30 -25.29
C ARG A 586 15.29 -39.82 -25.47
N GLY A 587 16.31 -40.60 -25.14
CA GLY A 587 16.25 -42.05 -25.03
C GLY A 587 16.07 -42.49 -23.58
N THR A 588 15.65 -43.74 -23.38
CA THR A 588 15.48 -44.37 -22.06
C THR A 588 16.67 -45.26 -21.74
N PRO A 589 17.39 -45.03 -20.62
CA PRO A 589 18.48 -45.88 -20.20
C PRO A 589 17.98 -47.22 -19.67
N MET A 590 18.63 -48.32 -20.06
CA MET A 590 18.17 -49.68 -19.75
C MET A 590 18.79 -50.31 -18.49
N GLY A 591 19.61 -49.54 -17.76
CA GLY A 591 20.28 -49.99 -16.54
C GLY A 591 21.70 -50.49 -16.78
N THR A 592 22.51 -50.44 -15.73
CA THR A 592 23.95 -50.72 -15.78
C THR A 592 24.23 -52.15 -16.21
N GLY A 593 25.13 -52.34 -17.20
CA GLY A 593 25.47 -53.67 -17.74
C GLY A 593 24.62 -54.12 -18.94
N THR A 594 23.73 -53.28 -19.46
CA THR A 594 22.95 -53.54 -20.68
C THR A 594 23.69 -53.14 -21.96
N ASP A 595 23.49 -53.88 -23.05
CA ASP A 595 24.07 -53.62 -24.38
C ASP A 595 22.99 -53.69 -25.47
N CYS A 596 23.06 -52.80 -26.46
CA CYS A 596 22.16 -52.78 -27.61
C CYS A 596 22.24 -54.03 -28.50
N ALA A 597 23.25 -54.87 -28.32
CA ALA A 597 23.33 -56.19 -28.97
C ALA A 597 22.38 -57.23 -28.34
N THR A 598 21.91 -57.03 -27.10
CA THR A 598 21.09 -57.99 -26.35
C THR A 598 19.74 -57.44 -25.89
N ILE A 599 19.56 -56.11 -25.93
CA ILE A 599 18.30 -55.45 -25.63
C ILE A 599 17.48 -55.23 -26.91
N GLU A 600 16.25 -55.77 -26.94
CA GLU A 600 15.25 -55.41 -27.94
C GLU A 600 14.47 -54.18 -27.45
N CYS A 601 14.65 -53.04 -28.11
CA CYS A 601 13.88 -51.85 -27.79
C CYS A 601 12.42 -52.00 -28.28
N PRO A 602 11.42 -51.79 -27.42
CA PRO A 602 10.02 -52.03 -27.75
C PRO A 602 9.48 -51.00 -28.76
N VAL A 603 8.76 -51.49 -29.77
CA VAL A 603 7.97 -50.65 -30.68
C VAL A 603 6.54 -50.61 -30.15
N TYR A 604 6.11 -49.47 -29.62
CA TYR A 604 4.77 -49.37 -29.04
C TYR A 604 3.72 -48.98 -30.09
N LEU A 605 2.76 -49.89 -30.32
CA LEU A 605 1.54 -49.63 -31.08
C LEU A 605 0.42 -49.20 -30.14
N GLY A 606 -0.52 -48.39 -30.63
CA GLY A 606 -1.58 -47.76 -29.84
C GLY A 606 -2.58 -47.04 -30.75
N ALA A 607 -3.70 -46.61 -30.19
CA ALA A 607 -4.76 -45.93 -30.90
C ALA A 607 -4.43 -44.48 -31.24
N CYS A 608 -4.87 -44.06 -32.43
CA CYS A 608 -4.74 -42.71 -32.95
C CYS A 608 -6.08 -42.21 -33.46
N CYS A 609 -6.57 -41.13 -32.86
CA CYS A 609 -7.88 -40.54 -33.12
C CYS A 609 -7.78 -39.39 -34.12
N TYR A 610 -8.48 -39.51 -35.25
CA TYR A 610 -8.62 -38.48 -36.28
C TYR A 610 -10.04 -37.91 -36.23
N GLY A 611 -10.35 -37.15 -35.18
CA GLY A 611 -11.73 -36.84 -34.82
C GLY A 611 -12.41 -38.11 -34.28
N THR A 612 -13.52 -38.53 -34.89
CA THR A 612 -14.28 -39.73 -34.47
C THR A 612 -13.75 -41.05 -35.05
N HIS A 613 -12.64 -41.03 -35.80
CA HIS A 613 -12.07 -42.22 -36.43
C HIS A 613 -10.79 -42.66 -35.73
N CYS A 614 -10.73 -43.93 -35.31
CA CYS A 614 -9.59 -44.51 -34.60
C CYS A 614 -8.77 -45.46 -35.49
N ALA A 615 -7.43 -45.40 -35.39
CA ALA A 615 -6.52 -46.38 -36.01
C ALA A 615 -5.36 -46.79 -35.09
N ILE A 616 -5.04 -48.08 -35.05
CA ILE A 616 -3.84 -48.58 -34.35
C ILE A 616 -2.60 -48.33 -35.20
N THR A 617 -1.69 -47.49 -34.72
CA THR A 617 -0.45 -47.16 -35.45
C THR A 617 0.70 -46.93 -34.47
N THR A 618 1.84 -46.38 -34.92
CA THR A 618 2.90 -45.90 -34.02
C THR A 618 2.69 -44.42 -33.72
N GLN A 619 3.13 -43.94 -32.56
CA GLN A 619 3.04 -42.51 -32.21
C GLN A 619 3.57 -41.62 -33.34
N ALA A 620 4.76 -41.91 -33.87
CA ALA A 620 5.37 -41.16 -34.97
C ALA A 620 4.48 -41.10 -36.23
N SER A 621 3.75 -42.16 -36.55
CA SER A 621 2.84 -42.21 -37.70
C SER A 621 1.52 -41.48 -37.41
N CYS A 622 1.04 -41.50 -36.16
CA CYS A 622 -0.16 -40.80 -35.71
C CYS A 622 -0.02 -39.29 -35.84
N VAL A 623 1.12 -38.73 -35.41
CA VAL A 623 1.40 -37.28 -35.51
C VAL A 623 1.80 -36.84 -36.92
N ALA A 624 2.32 -37.74 -37.76
CA ALA A 624 2.80 -37.40 -39.10
C ALA A 624 1.67 -37.32 -40.16
N ALA A 625 0.56 -38.04 -39.97
CA ALA A 625 -0.67 -37.84 -40.73
C ALA A 625 -1.51 -36.75 -40.05
N LYS A 626 -2.00 -35.75 -40.79
CA LYS A 626 -2.84 -34.63 -40.27
C LYS A 626 -3.83 -35.04 -39.14
N PRO A 627 -4.34 -34.04 -38.38
CA PRO A 627 -4.10 -33.92 -36.93
C PRO A 627 -4.63 -35.14 -36.15
N GLY A 628 -3.86 -36.22 -36.10
CA GLY A 628 -4.18 -37.38 -35.26
C GLY A 628 -3.79 -37.14 -33.80
N MET A 629 -4.70 -37.42 -32.86
CA MET A 629 -4.47 -37.39 -31.42
C MET A 629 -4.10 -38.80 -30.95
N TRP A 630 -2.91 -38.96 -30.39
CA TRP A 630 -2.39 -40.25 -29.96
C TRP A 630 -2.88 -40.59 -28.56
N ALA A 631 -3.55 -41.74 -28.40
CA ALA A 631 -4.15 -42.18 -27.14
C ALA A 631 -3.19 -42.91 -26.19
N GLY A 632 -1.95 -43.16 -26.62
CA GLY A 632 -0.94 -43.84 -25.82
C GLY A 632 -0.67 -45.29 -26.25
N PRO A 633 0.46 -45.88 -25.82
CA PRO A 633 0.88 -47.22 -26.20
C PRO A 633 0.00 -48.31 -25.56
N GLY A 634 -0.38 -49.34 -26.32
CA GLY A 634 -1.19 -50.48 -25.86
C GLY A 634 -2.70 -50.24 -25.87
N THR A 635 -3.15 -49.03 -26.22
CA THR A 635 -4.58 -48.71 -26.39
C THR A 635 -5.12 -49.29 -27.70
N ASP A 636 -6.39 -49.69 -27.71
CA ASP A 636 -7.09 -50.20 -28.88
C ASP A 636 -8.18 -49.24 -29.37
N CYS A 637 -8.92 -49.63 -30.41
CA CYS A 637 -9.97 -48.83 -31.04
C CYS A 637 -11.35 -49.47 -30.83
N ASP A 638 -11.53 -50.17 -29.71
CA ASP A 638 -12.81 -50.81 -29.41
C ASP A 638 -13.87 -49.75 -29.05
N ASP A 639 -15.08 -49.99 -29.53
CA ASP A 639 -16.31 -49.22 -29.27
C ASP A 639 -17.21 -50.17 -28.46
N LEU A 640 -17.13 -50.06 -27.12
CA LEU A 640 -17.78 -51.01 -26.22
C LEU A 640 -19.22 -50.61 -25.91
N ASP A 641 -19.57 -49.33 -26.07
CA ASP A 641 -20.90 -48.81 -25.81
C ASP A 641 -21.81 -48.79 -27.06
N GLY A 642 -21.23 -48.91 -28.25
CA GLY A 642 -21.88 -49.09 -29.53
C GLY A 642 -22.37 -47.80 -30.20
N ASP A 643 -21.83 -46.64 -29.81
CA ASP A 643 -22.25 -45.34 -30.32
C ASP A 643 -21.67 -44.99 -31.71
N GLY A 644 -20.69 -45.77 -32.18
CA GLY A 644 -20.02 -45.61 -33.47
C GLY A 644 -18.73 -44.79 -33.43
N ILE A 645 -18.25 -44.41 -32.24
CA ILE A 645 -16.96 -43.80 -31.93
C ILE A 645 -16.19 -44.81 -31.05
N ALA A 646 -14.88 -44.94 -31.23
CA ALA A 646 -14.11 -45.77 -30.30
C ALA A 646 -14.06 -45.07 -28.94
N ASP A 647 -14.26 -45.80 -27.83
CA ASP A 647 -14.32 -45.25 -26.46
C ASP A 647 -13.12 -44.33 -26.16
N VAL A 648 -11.94 -44.69 -26.68
CA VAL A 648 -10.68 -43.95 -26.52
C VAL A 648 -10.66 -42.59 -27.24
N CYS A 649 -11.61 -42.33 -28.14
CA CYS A 649 -11.74 -41.11 -28.92
C CYS A 649 -12.95 -40.26 -28.48
N GLU A 650 -13.63 -40.63 -27.39
CA GLU A 650 -14.68 -39.83 -26.77
C GLU A 650 -14.11 -38.81 -25.77
N THR A 651 -14.76 -37.66 -25.63
CA THR A 651 -14.42 -36.67 -24.59
C THR A 651 -15.37 -36.83 -23.41
N ILE A 652 -15.15 -37.83 -22.57
CA ILE A 652 -15.89 -38.01 -21.31
C ILE A 652 -15.30 -37.04 -20.28
N VAL A 653 -16.05 -35.99 -19.91
CA VAL A 653 -15.62 -35.02 -18.89
C VAL A 653 -16.15 -35.46 -17.52
N TYR A 654 -15.25 -36.00 -16.69
CA TYR A 654 -15.53 -36.26 -15.27
C TYR A 654 -15.43 -34.96 -14.47
N GLN A 655 -16.24 -34.85 -13.42
CA GLN A 655 -16.25 -33.75 -12.45
C GLN A 655 -16.51 -34.29 -11.04
N ALA A 656 -16.18 -33.50 -10.03
CA ALA A 656 -16.55 -33.79 -8.65
C ALA A 656 -18.09 -33.81 -8.51
N CYS A 657 -18.59 -34.90 -7.94
CA CYS A 657 -20.00 -35.08 -7.61
C CYS A 657 -20.15 -35.20 -6.10
N CYS A 658 -20.80 -34.21 -5.49
CA CYS A 658 -21.06 -34.16 -4.06
C CYS A 658 -22.36 -34.88 -3.72
N GLU A 659 -22.25 -36.04 -3.09
CA GLU A 659 -23.38 -36.82 -2.65
C GLU A 659 -24.00 -36.22 -1.37
N ARG A 660 -25.22 -36.63 -1.02
CA ARG A 660 -25.99 -36.01 0.08
C ARG A 660 -25.38 -36.23 1.47
N ASP A 661 -24.49 -37.20 1.61
CA ASP A 661 -23.77 -37.48 2.84
C ASP A 661 -22.45 -36.71 2.94
N GLY A 662 -22.16 -35.83 1.97
CA GLY A 662 -20.93 -35.03 1.89
C GLY A 662 -19.75 -35.80 1.29
N THR A 663 -19.92 -37.06 0.88
CA THR A 663 -18.88 -37.77 0.14
C THR A 663 -18.78 -37.23 -1.29
N CYS A 664 -17.56 -37.16 -1.81
CA CYS A 664 -17.31 -36.78 -3.19
C CYS A 664 -16.86 -38.00 -4.01
N SER A 665 -17.40 -38.12 -5.23
CA SER A 665 -16.89 -39.05 -6.23
C SER A 665 -16.75 -38.39 -7.60
N MET A 666 -15.73 -38.78 -8.38
CA MET A 666 -15.58 -38.33 -9.76
C MET A 666 -16.59 -39.04 -10.66
N ARG A 667 -17.48 -38.27 -11.30
CA ARG A 667 -18.58 -38.77 -12.15
C ARG A 667 -18.77 -37.88 -13.37
N THR A 668 -19.42 -38.40 -14.40
CA THR A 668 -19.96 -37.53 -15.46
C THR A 668 -21.13 -36.69 -14.92
N TYR A 669 -21.50 -35.62 -15.63
CA TYR A 669 -22.65 -34.78 -15.26
C TYR A 669 -23.94 -35.58 -15.09
N ASP A 670 -24.24 -36.45 -16.05
CA ASP A 670 -25.48 -37.22 -16.05
C ASP A 670 -25.48 -38.28 -14.93
N GLU A 671 -24.37 -39.00 -14.73
CA GLU A 671 -24.22 -39.95 -13.62
C GLU A 671 -24.39 -39.28 -12.25
N CYS A 672 -23.81 -38.10 -12.06
CA CYS A 672 -23.91 -37.36 -10.81
C CYS A 672 -25.37 -37.02 -10.48
N ARG A 673 -26.11 -36.55 -11.48
CA ARG A 673 -27.53 -36.21 -11.33
C ARG A 673 -28.41 -37.44 -11.11
N GLU A 674 -28.10 -38.55 -11.75
CA GLU A 674 -28.83 -39.82 -11.56
C GLU A 674 -28.68 -40.38 -10.14
N LEU A 675 -27.52 -40.19 -9.52
CA LEU A 675 -27.27 -40.53 -8.11
C LEU A 675 -27.89 -39.53 -7.11
N GLY A 676 -28.43 -38.41 -7.62
CA GLY A 676 -29.00 -37.35 -6.80
C GLY A 676 -27.94 -36.52 -6.05
N GLY A 677 -26.70 -36.58 -6.51
CA GLY A 677 -25.59 -35.72 -6.08
C GLY A 677 -25.59 -34.36 -6.79
N GLN A 678 -24.76 -33.46 -6.30
CA GLN A 678 -24.58 -32.10 -6.81
C GLN A 678 -23.27 -32.04 -7.63
N PRO A 679 -23.35 -31.82 -8.95
CA PRO A 679 -22.16 -31.66 -9.78
C PRO A 679 -21.50 -30.30 -9.49
N GLN A 680 -20.17 -30.29 -9.36
CA GLN A 680 -19.38 -29.09 -9.02
C GLN A 680 -18.78 -28.37 -10.23
N GLY A 681 -19.02 -28.86 -11.44
CA GLY A 681 -18.59 -28.27 -12.71
C GLY A 681 -17.41 -29.01 -13.36
N PRO A 682 -17.30 -29.03 -14.70
CA PRO A 682 -16.16 -29.58 -15.43
C PRO A 682 -14.80 -29.11 -14.88
N GLY A 683 -13.86 -30.03 -14.66
CA GLY A 683 -12.52 -29.71 -14.12
C GLY A 683 -12.45 -29.61 -12.59
N SER A 684 -13.57 -29.74 -11.88
CA SER A 684 -13.55 -29.94 -10.42
C SER A 684 -13.08 -31.36 -10.06
N ALA A 685 -12.35 -31.52 -8.95
CA ALA A 685 -11.92 -32.82 -8.45
C ALA A 685 -12.25 -32.96 -6.96
N CYS A 686 -12.50 -34.18 -6.51
CA CYS A 686 -12.62 -34.50 -5.09
C CYS A 686 -11.25 -34.37 -4.45
N VAL A 687 -11.12 -33.50 -3.45
CA VAL A 687 -9.81 -33.18 -2.84
C VAL A 687 -9.52 -34.00 -1.59
N GLY A 688 -10.50 -34.72 -1.03
CA GLY A 688 -10.37 -35.47 0.23
C GLY A 688 -11.16 -34.83 1.36
N ASP A 689 -11.01 -35.34 2.59
CA ASP A 689 -11.54 -34.80 3.86
C ASP A 689 -10.31 -34.47 4.74
N TRP A 690 -9.90 -33.20 4.71
CA TRP A 690 -8.69 -32.66 5.34
C TRP A 690 -8.97 -32.07 6.73
N ASP A 691 -10.16 -31.53 6.97
CA ASP A 691 -10.57 -31.03 8.29
C ASP A 691 -11.08 -32.14 9.24
N GLY A 692 -11.34 -33.33 8.70
CA GLY A 692 -11.71 -34.54 9.44
C GLY A 692 -13.20 -34.61 9.79
N ASP A 693 -14.04 -33.78 9.18
CA ASP A 693 -15.48 -33.73 9.42
C ASP A 693 -16.27 -34.83 8.66
N ARG A 694 -15.57 -35.61 7.81
CA ARG A 694 -16.07 -36.70 6.95
C ARG A 694 -16.85 -36.25 5.72
N ARG A 695 -16.70 -35.00 5.32
CA ARG A 695 -17.20 -34.47 4.07
C ARG A 695 -16.01 -34.01 3.23
N ASP A 696 -16.12 -34.15 1.92
CA ASP A 696 -15.02 -33.73 1.05
C ASP A 696 -15.00 -32.21 0.96
N GLU A 697 -13.84 -31.55 1.08
CA GLU A 697 -13.80 -30.07 1.06
C GLU A 697 -14.38 -29.47 -0.23
N THR A 698 -14.34 -30.19 -1.36
CA THR A 698 -15.00 -29.75 -2.61
C THR A 698 -16.51 -29.57 -2.42
N CYS A 699 -17.10 -30.26 -1.45
CA CYS A 699 -18.51 -30.22 -1.11
C CYS A 699 -18.85 -29.21 -0.01
N GLU A 700 -17.83 -28.63 0.62
CA GLU A 700 -17.90 -27.65 1.71
C GLU A 700 -17.65 -26.21 1.20
N ALA A 701 -16.99 -26.07 0.04
CA ALA A 701 -16.57 -24.80 -0.51
C ALA A 701 -17.71 -23.77 -0.59
N LYS A 702 -17.49 -22.62 0.04
CA LYS A 702 -18.40 -21.46 -0.02
C LYS A 702 -18.47 -20.89 -1.43
N TRP A 703 -17.32 -20.87 -2.11
CA TRP A 703 -17.18 -20.36 -3.46
C TRP A 703 -16.26 -21.27 -4.26
N ILE A 704 -16.59 -21.51 -5.53
CA ILE A 704 -15.75 -22.29 -6.45
C ILE A 704 -15.87 -21.78 -7.89
N GLN A 705 -14.72 -21.55 -8.50
CA GLN A 705 -14.47 -21.31 -9.92
C GLN A 705 -13.44 -22.36 -10.39
N PRO A 706 -13.87 -23.51 -10.95
CA PRO A 706 -12.96 -24.61 -11.28
C PRO A 706 -12.02 -24.24 -12.44
N PRO A 707 -10.81 -24.83 -12.52
CA PRO A 707 -9.84 -24.53 -13.57
C PRO A 707 -10.30 -25.01 -14.95
N ASP A 708 -9.98 -24.25 -15.99
CA ASP A 708 -10.10 -24.69 -17.38
C ASP A 708 -8.89 -25.56 -17.75
N LEU A 709 -9.06 -26.87 -17.64
CA LEU A 709 -8.04 -27.85 -18.02
C LEU A 709 -8.07 -28.20 -19.52
N ALA A 710 -8.94 -27.56 -20.31
CA ALA A 710 -9.02 -27.83 -21.73
C ALA A 710 -7.81 -27.25 -22.47
N ARG A 711 -7.64 -27.65 -23.73
CA ARG A 711 -6.60 -27.12 -24.61
C ARG A 711 -6.69 -25.60 -24.85
N THR A 712 -7.86 -25.03 -24.58
CA THR A 712 -8.18 -23.60 -24.67
C THR A 712 -8.05 -22.88 -23.34
N GLY A 713 -7.75 -23.59 -22.25
CA GLY A 713 -7.35 -23.01 -20.98
C GLY A 713 -6.01 -22.28 -21.13
N ILE A 714 -5.82 -21.25 -20.31
CA ILE A 714 -4.53 -20.58 -20.23
C ILE A 714 -4.12 -20.32 -18.78
N ASP A 715 -2.82 -20.32 -18.53
CA ASP A 715 -2.21 -19.77 -17.33
C ASP A 715 -1.80 -18.33 -17.57
N VAL A 716 -2.26 -17.41 -16.72
CA VAL A 716 -1.88 -15.99 -16.78
C VAL A 716 -0.78 -15.74 -15.76
N ASN A 717 0.37 -15.24 -16.20
CA ASN A 717 1.50 -14.99 -15.31
C ASN A 717 1.13 -14.01 -14.19
N THR A 718 1.32 -14.43 -12.94
CA THR A 718 1.16 -13.60 -11.74
C THR A 718 2.44 -13.53 -10.89
N SER A 719 3.58 -13.77 -11.52
CA SER A 719 4.88 -13.66 -10.87
C SER A 719 5.30 -12.19 -10.77
N LEU A 720 5.84 -11.77 -9.62
CA LEU A 720 6.38 -10.42 -9.39
C LEU A 720 7.22 -9.95 -10.61
N PRO A 721 6.93 -8.78 -11.19
CA PRO A 721 6.09 -7.69 -10.67
C PRO A 721 4.60 -7.79 -11.00
N LEU A 722 4.09 -8.86 -11.60
CA LEU A 722 2.66 -8.96 -11.95
C LEU A 722 1.82 -9.36 -10.74
N MET A 723 0.60 -8.85 -10.69
CA MET A 723 -0.45 -9.25 -9.76
C MET A 723 -1.76 -9.35 -10.52
N LEU A 724 -2.50 -10.43 -10.27
CA LEU A 724 -3.81 -10.66 -10.83
C LEU A 724 -4.87 -10.61 -9.74
N ALA A 725 -6.10 -10.26 -10.10
CA ALA A 725 -7.24 -10.37 -9.21
C ALA A 725 -8.49 -10.81 -9.95
N ASP A 726 -9.38 -11.50 -9.23
CA ASP A 726 -10.68 -11.95 -9.72
C ASP A 726 -11.72 -11.81 -8.62
N ASP A 727 -12.98 -11.67 -8.98
CA ASP A 727 -14.05 -11.31 -8.06
C ASP A 727 -14.94 -12.48 -7.64
N TYR A 728 -15.66 -12.32 -6.54
CA TYR A 728 -16.64 -13.31 -6.08
C TYR A 728 -17.78 -12.67 -5.30
N LEU A 729 -18.94 -13.35 -5.34
CA LEU A 729 -20.13 -12.93 -4.60
C LEU A 729 -20.10 -13.44 -3.16
N CYS A 730 -20.14 -12.52 -2.22
CA CYS A 730 -20.41 -12.80 -0.82
C CYS A 730 -21.90 -12.63 -0.49
N THR A 731 -22.53 -13.71 -0.05
CA THR A 731 -23.93 -13.73 0.44
C THR A 731 -24.06 -14.10 1.91
N GLU A 732 -22.96 -14.34 2.63
CA GLU A 732 -23.02 -14.70 4.04
C GLU A 732 -21.79 -14.19 4.82
N LYS A 733 -22.02 -13.80 6.07
CA LYS A 733 -21.02 -13.25 6.99
C LYS A 733 -20.19 -14.34 7.68
N ASN A 734 -19.09 -14.73 7.04
CA ASN A 734 -18.19 -15.81 7.50
C ASN A 734 -16.71 -15.40 7.34
N ALA A 735 -15.80 -15.92 8.15
CA ALA A 735 -14.37 -15.72 7.98
C ALA A 735 -13.81 -16.66 6.91
N ILE A 736 -13.07 -16.14 5.93
CA ILE A 736 -12.38 -16.97 4.92
C ILE A 736 -11.16 -17.63 5.54
N THR A 737 -11.29 -18.90 5.92
CA THR A 737 -10.26 -19.67 6.61
C THR A 737 -9.42 -20.52 5.67
N ARG A 738 -9.84 -20.70 4.42
CA ARG A 738 -9.04 -21.40 3.42
C ARG A 738 -9.22 -20.83 2.02
N ILE A 739 -8.12 -20.75 1.29
CA ILE A 739 -8.07 -20.29 -0.10
C ILE A 739 -7.42 -21.38 -0.94
N TYR A 740 -8.02 -21.69 -2.10
CA TYR A 740 -7.49 -22.61 -3.09
C TYR A 740 -7.14 -21.85 -4.36
N VAL A 741 -5.93 -22.04 -4.88
CA VAL A 741 -5.49 -21.45 -6.16
C VAL A 741 -4.98 -22.55 -7.06
N TRP A 742 -5.54 -22.65 -8.27
CA TRP A 742 -5.00 -23.52 -9.32
C TRP A 742 -4.00 -22.76 -10.17
N GLY A 743 -2.84 -23.35 -10.41
CA GLY A 743 -1.81 -22.72 -11.22
C GLY A 743 -0.84 -23.71 -11.83
N SER A 744 -0.07 -23.23 -12.79
CA SER A 744 1.02 -23.98 -13.42
C SER A 744 2.30 -23.18 -13.49
N TRP A 745 3.38 -23.88 -13.80
CA TRP A 745 4.69 -23.30 -14.02
C TRP A 745 5.02 -23.27 -15.49
N TYR A 746 5.43 -22.11 -16.00
CA TYR A 746 5.80 -21.97 -17.41
C TYR A 746 6.82 -23.03 -17.83
N ARG A 747 6.44 -23.88 -18.80
CA ARG A 747 7.22 -25.02 -19.30
C ARG A 747 7.61 -26.05 -18.23
N ASP A 748 6.75 -26.21 -17.22
CA ASP A 748 6.98 -27.06 -16.06
C ASP A 748 8.29 -26.71 -15.32
N GLN A 749 8.72 -25.43 -15.39
CA GLN A 749 9.93 -24.95 -14.74
C GLN A 749 9.59 -24.25 -13.42
N TYR A 750 9.71 -24.98 -12.31
CA TYR A 750 9.56 -24.46 -10.96
C TYR A 750 10.91 -24.37 -10.20
N PRO A 751 10.99 -23.59 -9.11
CA PRO A 751 12.22 -23.35 -8.36
C PRO A 751 12.59 -24.54 -7.46
N GLU A 752 13.23 -25.56 -8.03
CA GLU A 752 13.61 -26.83 -7.36
C GLU A 752 12.40 -27.72 -7.04
N ASP A 753 11.41 -27.18 -6.34
CA ASP A 753 10.11 -27.79 -6.05
C ASP A 753 8.97 -26.75 -6.20
N PRO A 754 7.71 -27.17 -6.42
CA PRO A 754 6.59 -26.26 -6.67
C PRO A 754 6.11 -25.48 -5.44
N GLY A 755 6.57 -25.85 -4.24
CA GLY A 755 6.28 -25.15 -2.97
C GLY A 755 7.29 -24.06 -2.63
N ASN A 756 8.40 -23.95 -3.36
CA ASN A 756 9.43 -22.94 -3.14
C ASN A 756 9.08 -21.58 -3.77
N VAL A 757 7.98 -20.99 -3.32
CA VAL A 757 7.43 -19.73 -3.82
C VAL A 757 6.76 -18.97 -2.68
N TYR A 758 6.93 -17.65 -2.64
CA TYR A 758 6.17 -16.77 -1.74
C TYR A 758 4.88 -16.35 -2.43
N PHE A 759 3.76 -16.40 -1.71
CA PHE A 759 2.48 -15.86 -2.19
C PHE A 759 2.04 -14.68 -1.36
N THR A 760 1.62 -13.60 -2.03
CA THR A 760 0.87 -12.52 -1.41
C THR A 760 -0.58 -12.67 -1.85
N LEU A 761 -1.47 -12.93 -0.90
CA LEU A 761 -2.91 -13.00 -1.11
C LEU A 761 -3.58 -11.81 -0.44
N ALA A 762 -4.54 -11.18 -1.10
CA ALA A 762 -5.26 -10.05 -0.54
C ALA A 762 -6.74 -10.01 -0.96
N PHE A 763 -7.60 -9.57 -0.05
CA PHE A 763 -9.00 -9.26 -0.33
C PHE A 763 -9.19 -7.74 -0.42
N HIS A 764 -9.96 -7.32 -1.41
CA HIS A 764 -10.28 -5.91 -1.65
C HIS A 764 -11.80 -5.71 -1.68
N GLU A 765 -12.24 -4.50 -1.33
CA GLU A 765 -13.60 -4.08 -1.65
C GLU A 765 -13.76 -3.93 -3.16
N ASP A 766 -14.99 -4.05 -3.63
CA ASP A 766 -15.33 -3.80 -5.02
C ASP A 766 -15.41 -2.30 -5.30
N VAL A 767 -14.74 -1.86 -6.38
CA VAL A 767 -15.06 -0.59 -7.05
C VAL A 767 -16.00 -0.93 -8.20
N PRO A 768 -17.32 -0.78 -8.02
CA PRO A 768 -18.28 -1.17 -9.05
C PRO A 768 -18.17 -0.25 -10.27
N ASP A 769 -18.43 -0.77 -11.47
CA ASP A 769 -18.60 0.05 -12.68
C ASP A 769 -19.78 1.03 -12.47
N PRO A 770 -19.52 2.35 -12.35
CA PRO A 770 -20.56 3.31 -11.96
C PRO A 770 -21.64 3.54 -13.02
N ASP A 771 -21.35 3.27 -14.30
CA ASP A 771 -22.16 3.76 -15.41
C ASP A 771 -22.73 2.66 -16.32
N GLY A 772 -22.21 1.42 -16.27
CA GLY A 772 -22.69 0.27 -17.06
C GLY A 772 -22.58 0.41 -18.60
N ASP A 773 -22.27 1.61 -19.10
CA ASP A 773 -22.13 1.99 -20.50
C ASP A 773 -20.87 2.88 -20.75
N GLY A 774 -20.00 3.05 -19.74
CA GLY A 774 -18.73 3.80 -19.82
C GLY A 774 -17.52 2.93 -20.15
N PRO A 775 -16.30 3.49 -20.30
CA PRO A 775 -15.06 2.72 -20.48
C PRO A 775 -14.52 2.10 -19.16
N GLY A 776 -15.27 2.20 -18.07
CA GLY A 776 -14.95 1.59 -16.78
C GLY A 776 -15.34 0.11 -16.75
N TYR A 777 -14.74 -0.61 -15.80
CA TYR A 777 -15.04 -2.00 -15.43
C TYR A 777 -14.89 -2.09 -13.91
N SER A 778 -15.50 -3.10 -13.29
CA SER A 778 -15.33 -3.31 -11.85
C SER A 778 -13.90 -3.81 -11.60
N MET A 779 -13.36 -3.46 -10.44
CA MET A 779 -11.97 -3.72 -10.12
C MET A 779 -11.70 -3.72 -8.61
N PRO A 780 -10.57 -4.30 -8.16
CA PRO A 780 -10.19 -4.26 -6.76
C PRO A 780 -9.94 -2.82 -6.26
N GLY A 781 -10.67 -2.43 -5.22
CA GLY A 781 -10.54 -1.17 -4.51
C GLY A 781 -9.63 -1.25 -3.29
N ARG A 782 -10.07 -0.60 -2.20
CA ARG A 782 -9.38 -0.61 -0.90
C ARG A 782 -9.04 -2.01 -0.44
N LEU A 783 -7.81 -2.16 0.04
CA LEU A 783 -7.34 -3.38 0.66
C LEU A 783 -8.08 -3.62 1.99
N LEU A 784 -8.78 -4.74 2.10
CA LEU A 784 -9.50 -5.15 3.32
C LEU A 784 -8.68 -6.13 4.16
N TRP A 785 -7.90 -6.97 3.51
CA TRP A 785 -7.08 -7.99 4.16
C TRP A 785 -5.90 -8.37 3.27
N ARG A 786 -4.74 -8.65 3.86
CA ARG A 786 -3.55 -9.13 3.15
C ARG A 786 -2.81 -10.11 4.03
N ARG A 787 -2.26 -11.16 3.42
CA ARG A 787 -1.31 -12.06 4.05
C ARG A 787 -0.24 -12.51 3.07
N GLU A 788 0.95 -12.68 3.61
CA GLU A 788 2.08 -13.29 2.91
C GLU A 788 2.26 -14.73 3.42
N PHE A 789 2.40 -15.66 2.49
CA PHE A 789 2.71 -17.06 2.74
C PHE A 789 4.11 -17.34 2.22
N ARG A 790 4.96 -17.86 3.10
CA ARG A 790 6.32 -18.25 2.75
C ARG A 790 6.32 -19.59 2.01
N PRO A 791 7.43 -19.94 1.34
CA PRO A 791 7.64 -21.28 0.85
C PRO A 791 7.24 -22.33 1.88
N HIS A 792 6.35 -23.24 1.46
CA HIS A 792 5.84 -24.35 2.27
C HIS A 792 4.91 -23.97 3.45
N ASP A 793 4.47 -22.72 3.59
CA ASP A 793 3.38 -22.34 4.53
C ASP A 793 2.00 -22.81 4.06
N PHE A 794 1.92 -23.39 2.86
CA PHE A 794 0.73 -23.87 2.18
C PHE A 794 0.94 -25.31 1.70
N HIS A 795 -0.15 -26.02 1.45
CA HIS A 795 -0.08 -27.33 0.82
C HIS A 795 -0.11 -27.19 -0.70
N VAL A 796 0.71 -27.99 -1.39
CA VAL A 796 0.74 -28.05 -2.86
C VAL A 796 0.69 -29.49 -3.32
N VAL A 797 -0.22 -29.80 -4.24
CA VAL A 797 -0.40 -31.14 -4.81
C VAL A 797 -0.57 -31.07 -6.33
N PRO A 798 -0.08 -32.06 -7.09
CA PRO A 798 -0.42 -32.16 -8.51
C PRO A 798 -1.92 -32.40 -8.63
N PHE A 799 -2.62 -31.53 -9.33
CA PHE A 799 -4.06 -31.59 -9.53
C PHE A 799 -4.41 -32.39 -10.79
N GLN A 800 -3.73 -32.09 -11.90
CA GLN A 800 -3.87 -32.81 -13.15
C GLN A 800 -2.54 -32.80 -13.90
N GLU A 801 -2.14 -33.98 -14.36
CA GLU A 801 -0.95 -34.17 -15.20
C GLU A 801 -1.35 -34.45 -16.65
N HIS A 802 -0.39 -34.27 -17.56
CA HIS A 802 -0.53 -34.51 -19.00
C HIS A 802 -1.57 -33.62 -19.70
N ILE A 803 -1.72 -32.39 -19.22
CA ILE A 803 -2.50 -31.36 -19.92
C ILE A 803 -1.68 -30.74 -21.06
N GLU A 804 -2.37 -30.13 -22.02
CA GLU A 804 -1.74 -29.38 -23.11
C GLU A 804 -2.50 -28.06 -23.28
N GLU A 805 -2.12 -27.04 -22.51
CA GLU A 805 -2.80 -25.74 -22.50
C GLU A 805 -1.84 -24.57 -22.85
N GLY A 806 -2.34 -23.33 -22.81
CA GLY A 806 -1.53 -22.15 -23.13
C GLY A 806 -0.96 -21.43 -21.90
N PHE A 807 0.10 -20.65 -22.07
CA PHE A 807 0.64 -19.77 -21.01
C PHE A 807 0.83 -18.34 -21.55
N TRP A 808 0.34 -17.35 -20.81
CA TRP A 808 0.46 -15.94 -21.15
C TRP A 808 1.48 -15.23 -20.25
N ARG A 809 2.70 -15.05 -20.77
CA ARG A 809 3.82 -14.54 -19.97
C ARG A 809 3.69 -13.09 -19.51
N ASN A 810 3.18 -12.21 -20.37
CA ASN A 810 3.04 -10.78 -20.06
C ASN A 810 1.63 -10.31 -20.46
N PRO A 811 0.66 -10.31 -19.54
CA PRO A 811 -0.66 -9.78 -19.81
C PRO A 811 -0.57 -8.31 -20.26
N GLY A 812 -1.34 -7.98 -21.30
CA GLY A 812 -1.31 -6.67 -21.96
C GLY A 812 -0.21 -6.46 -23.03
N GLN A 813 0.70 -7.43 -23.24
CA GLN A 813 1.72 -7.34 -24.29
C GLN A 813 1.47 -8.36 -25.42
N ALA A 814 1.28 -7.86 -26.65
CA ALA A 814 1.06 -8.70 -27.82
C ALA A 814 2.24 -9.64 -28.10
N GLY A 815 1.94 -10.86 -28.58
CA GLY A 815 2.94 -11.88 -28.96
C GLY A 815 3.61 -12.61 -27.80
N THR A 816 3.06 -12.52 -26.58
CA THR A 816 3.63 -13.18 -25.38
C THR A 816 2.87 -14.42 -24.93
N TYR A 817 1.75 -14.73 -25.59
CA TYR A 817 1.04 -15.99 -25.47
C TYR A 817 1.82 -17.14 -26.13
N VAL A 818 1.92 -18.28 -25.45
CA VAL A 818 2.63 -19.47 -25.93
C VAL A 818 1.77 -20.71 -25.75
N PHE A 819 1.81 -21.60 -26.74
CA PHE A 819 1.15 -22.89 -26.71
C PHE A 819 2.09 -23.98 -27.30
N PRO A 820 2.27 -25.14 -26.64
CA PRO A 820 1.83 -25.43 -25.27
C PRO A 820 2.65 -24.65 -24.24
N GLY A 821 2.01 -24.32 -23.11
CA GLY A 821 2.57 -23.58 -21.99
C GLY A 821 3.30 -24.47 -21.00
N ASP A 822 2.65 -25.55 -20.56
CA ASP A 822 3.03 -26.46 -19.48
C ASP A 822 2.21 -27.76 -19.59
N THR A 823 2.46 -28.73 -18.70
CA THR A 823 1.80 -30.05 -18.71
C THR A 823 1.28 -30.52 -17.36
N VAL A 824 1.47 -29.74 -16.29
CA VAL A 824 1.04 -30.09 -14.93
C VAL A 824 0.34 -28.92 -14.25
N CYS A 825 -0.96 -29.09 -13.99
CA CYS A 825 -1.74 -28.23 -13.11
C CYS A 825 -1.46 -28.60 -11.65
N TRP A 826 -1.18 -27.59 -10.83
CA TRP A 826 -0.99 -27.71 -9.39
C TRP A 826 -2.15 -27.06 -8.64
N LEU A 827 -2.49 -27.60 -7.47
CA LEU A 827 -3.43 -27.00 -6.52
C LEU A 827 -2.67 -26.52 -5.28
N TYR A 828 -2.76 -25.23 -5.00
CA TYR A 828 -2.20 -24.57 -3.82
C TYR A 828 -3.32 -24.31 -2.81
N ILE A 829 -3.10 -24.71 -1.55
CA ILE A 829 -4.09 -24.67 -0.48
C ILE A 829 -3.52 -23.88 0.70
N PHE A 830 -4.15 -22.75 1.01
CA PHE A 830 -3.71 -21.81 2.02
C PHE A 830 -4.65 -21.83 3.21
N ASP A 831 -4.20 -22.38 4.34
CA ASP A 831 -4.93 -22.37 5.61
C ASP A 831 -4.67 -21.06 6.37
N ILE A 832 -5.75 -20.44 6.86
CA ILE A 832 -5.73 -19.17 7.58
C ILE A 832 -6.45 -19.37 8.91
N PRO A 833 -5.78 -19.16 10.05
CA PRO A 833 -6.43 -19.20 11.36
C PRO A 833 -7.64 -18.26 11.39
N ALA A 834 -8.78 -18.71 11.91
CA ALA A 834 -10.02 -17.95 11.90
C ALA A 834 -9.95 -16.59 12.64
N THR A 835 -8.97 -16.41 13.53
CA THR A 835 -8.67 -15.14 14.23
C THR A 835 -7.95 -14.11 13.35
N GLU A 836 -7.30 -14.56 12.28
CA GLU A 836 -6.56 -13.73 11.33
C GLU A 836 -7.27 -13.67 9.97
N ALA A 837 -8.28 -14.50 9.78
CA ALA A 837 -9.05 -14.62 8.55
C ALA A 837 -9.88 -13.38 8.25
N PHE A 838 -10.04 -13.09 6.96
CA PHE A 838 -10.92 -12.02 6.48
C PHE A 838 -12.39 -12.37 6.79
N CYS A 839 -13.00 -11.68 7.75
CA CYS A 839 -14.44 -11.77 8.03
C CYS A 839 -15.22 -10.91 7.04
N GLN A 840 -15.72 -11.54 5.98
CA GLN A 840 -16.57 -10.90 4.98
C GLN A 840 -17.95 -10.55 5.57
N GLN A 841 -18.64 -9.54 5.03
CA GLN A 841 -19.85 -8.97 5.65
C GLN A 841 -21.14 -9.09 4.82
N GLY A 842 -21.12 -9.80 3.70
CA GLY A 842 -22.30 -9.95 2.84
C GLY A 842 -23.42 -10.76 3.51
N THR A 843 -24.65 -10.53 3.05
CA THR A 843 -25.85 -11.25 3.50
C THR A 843 -26.74 -11.56 2.29
N PRO A 844 -27.73 -12.48 2.39
CA PRO A 844 -28.61 -12.77 1.25
C PRO A 844 -29.43 -11.56 0.79
N ASP A 845 -29.77 -10.65 1.72
CA ASP A 845 -30.54 -9.42 1.44
C ASP A 845 -29.66 -8.25 0.97
N ARG A 846 -28.37 -8.27 1.32
CA ARG A 846 -27.37 -7.28 0.90
C ARG A 846 -26.07 -8.03 0.55
N PRO A 847 -26.01 -8.64 -0.65
CA PRO A 847 -24.80 -9.30 -1.10
C PRO A 847 -23.71 -8.26 -1.37
N LEU A 848 -22.45 -8.64 -1.18
CA LEU A 848 -21.28 -7.81 -1.45
C LEU A 848 -20.39 -8.53 -2.46
N VAL A 849 -19.73 -7.75 -3.32
CA VAL A 849 -18.68 -8.26 -4.21
C VAL A 849 -17.34 -7.98 -3.55
N TYR A 850 -16.45 -8.96 -3.58
CA TYR A 850 -15.07 -8.82 -3.12
C TYR A 850 -14.13 -9.35 -4.20
N TRP A 851 -12.91 -8.81 -4.21
CA TRP A 851 -11.85 -9.24 -5.12
C TRP A 851 -10.76 -9.98 -4.36
N LEU A 852 -10.34 -11.15 -4.87
CA LEU A 852 -9.14 -11.86 -4.42
C LEU A 852 -7.98 -11.54 -5.37
N SER A 853 -6.90 -10.97 -4.86
CA SER A 853 -5.65 -10.79 -5.59
C SER A 853 -4.60 -11.82 -5.18
N VAL A 854 -3.83 -12.29 -6.17
CA VAL A 854 -2.74 -13.25 -6.01
C VAL A 854 -1.50 -12.67 -6.68
N GLN A 855 -0.37 -12.69 -5.98
CA GLN A 855 0.96 -12.47 -6.57
C GLN A 855 1.92 -13.54 -6.06
N ALA A 856 2.73 -14.09 -6.97
CA ALA A 856 3.74 -15.09 -6.66
C ALA A 856 5.15 -14.49 -6.76
N THR A 857 6.03 -14.80 -5.81
CA THR A 857 7.47 -14.48 -5.89
C THR A 857 8.26 -15.78 -5.80
N PRO A 858 8.59 -16.40 -6.95
CA PRO A 858 9.34 -17.65 -7.02
C PRO A 858 10.69 -17.54 -6.30
N GLY A 859 11.08 -18.61 -5.60
CA GLY A 859 12.37 -18.70 -4.91
C GLY A 859 13.58 -18.62 -5.86
N PRO A 860 14.77 -18.30 -5.35
CA PRO A 860 15.98 -18.23 -6.15
C PRO A 860 16.30 -19.60 -6.77
N THR A 861 16.67 -19.61 -8.04
CA THR A 861 17.03 -20.84 -8.76
C THR A 861 18.56 -21.01 -8.80
N THR A 862 19.03 -22.24 -8.64
CA THR A 862 20.46 -22.60 -8.78
C THR A 862 20.92 -22.66 -10.24
N VAL A 863 19.99 -22.53 -11.19
CA VAL A 863 20.23 -22.62 -12.64
C VAL A 863 19.89 -21.27 -13.31
N PRO A 864 20.89 -20.50 -13.79
CA PRO A 864 20.71 -19.14 -14.33
C PRO A 864 19.80 -18.98 -15.55
N SER A 865 19.32 -20.07 -16.16
CA SER A 865 18.50 -20.07 -17.38
C SER A 865 17.05 -20.54 -17.16
N ARG A 866 16.61 -20.71 -15.91
CA ARG A 866 15.20 -21.03 -15.60
C ARG A 866 14.46 -19.74 -15.33
N GLU A 867 13.34 -19.55 -16.03
CA GLU A 867 12.37 -18.49 -15.79
C GLU A 867 11.17 -19.12 -15.06
N PRO A 868 11.19 -19.23 -13.72
CA PRO A 868 10.13 -19.92 -12.99
C PRO A 868 8.89 -19.04 -12.89
N PHE A 869 8.18 -18.80 -14.00
CA PHE A 869 6.95 -18.03 -13.95
C PHE A 869 5.80 -18.91 -13.47
N PHE A 870 5.23 -18.54 -12.34
CA PHE A 870 3.95 -19.05 -11.87
C PHE A 870 2.80 -18.36 -12.60
N GLY A 871 1.88 -19.14 -13.14
CA GLY A 871 0.66 -18.66 -13.76
C GLY A 871 -0.58 -19.14 -13.02
N TRP A 872 -1.54 -18.23 -12.87
CA TRP A 872 -2.86 -18.54 -12.31
C TRP A 872 -3.78 -18.98 -13.46
N LYS A 873 -4.43 -20.12 -13.30
CA LYS A 873 -5.31 -20.71 -14.32
C LYS A 873 -6.57 -19.91 -14.55
N THR A 874 -7.00 -19.86 -15.81
CA THR A 874 -8.37 -19.44 -16.15
C THR A 874 -9.42 -20.41 -15.65
N SER A 875 -10.63 -19.93 -15.38
CA SER A 875 -11.77 -20.76 -14.99
C SER A 875 -12.70 -21.08 -16.17
N THR A 876 -13.36 -22.24 -16.11
CA THR A 876 -14.52 -22.55 -16.99
C THR A 876 -15.81 -21.84 -16.56
N LYS A 877 -15.83 -21.26 -15.36
CA LYS A 877 -16.97 -20.56 -14.80
C LYS A 877 -16.68 -19.06 -14.80
N HIS A 878 -17.46 -18.34 -15.59
CA HIS A 878 -17.42 -16.89 -15.66
C HIS A 878 -18.46 -16.29 -14.70
N TRP A 879 -18.06 -15.30 -13.90
CA TRP A 879 -18.94 -14.60 -12.98
C TRP A 879 -18.67 -13.09 -13.02
N ASN A 880 -19.74 -12.29 -12.97
CA ASN A 880 -19.70 -10.83 -13.01
C ASN A 880 -18.91 -10.24 -14.19
N ASP A 881 -17.70 -9.70 -13.98
CA ASP A 881 -16.88 -9.03 -14.98
C ASP A 881 -15.57 -9.76 -15.28
N ASN A 882 -14.58 -9.07 -15.86
CA ASN A 882 -13.31 -9.70 -16.20
C ASN A 882 -12.38 -9.68 -15.00
N ALA A 883 -11.65 -10.77 -14.77
CA ALA A 883 -10.43 -10.74 -13.99
C ALA A 883 -9.52 -9.60 -14.45
N VAL A 884 -8.72 -9.04 -13.55
CA VAL A 884 -7.82 -7.91 -13.85
C VAL A 884 -6.36 -8.25 -13.56
N HIS A 885 -5.46 -7.50 -14.17
CA HIS A 885 -4.03 -7.55 -13.91
C HIS A 885 -3.44 -6.17 -13.66
N ARG A 886 -2.34 -6.11 -12.89
CA ARG A 886 -1.51 -4.92 -12.75
C ARG A 886 -0.04 -5.27 -12.56
N TYR A 887 0.81 -4.27 -12.68
CA TYR A 887 2.16 -4.31 -12.15
C TYR A 887 2.15 -3.81 -10.71
N ASP A 888 2.72 -4.56 -9.80
CA ASP A 888 2.85 -4.24 -8.38
C ASP A 888 4.21 -4.73 -7.86
N ASP A 889 5.13 -3.80 -7.70
CA ASP A 889 6.41 -4.04 -7.02
C ASP A 889 6.83 -2.84 -6.14
N SER A 890 8.01 -2.92 -5.53
CA SER A 890 8.56 -1.86 -4.66
C SER A 890 8.80 -0.51 -5.36
N THR A 891 8.78 -0.48 -6.69
CA THR A 891 9.14 0.67 -7.53
C THR A 891 7.96 1.22 -8.35
N MET A 892 6.99 0.38 -8.69
CA MET A 892 5.86 0.73 -9.55
C MET A 892 4.61 -0.06 -9.18
N VAL A 893 3.51 0.65 -9.02
CA VAL A 893 2.16 0.08 -8.88
C VAL A 893 1.30 0.67 -10.00
N SER A 894 0.93 -0.11 -11.01
CA SER A 894 0.08 0.36 -12.11
C SER A 894 -1.41 0.24 -11.76
N ILE A 895 -2.26 0.90 -12.55
CA ILE A 895 -3.70 0.64 -12.53
C ILE A 895 -4.02 -0.81 -12.88
N TRP A 896 -5.16 -1.29 -12.37
CA TRP A 896 -5.80 -2.51 -12.84
C TRP A 896 -6.16 -2.39 -14.32
N LYS A 897 -6.08 -3.52 -15.02
CA LYS A 897 -6.42 -3.66 -16.44
C LYS A 897 -7.14 -4.99 -16.64
N GLU A 898 -8.27 -4.98 -17.35
CA GLU A 898 -9.01 -6.21 -17.65
C GLU A 898 -8.16 -7.25 -18.38
N LEU A 899 -8.36 -8.50 -18.00
CA LEU A 899 -7.88 -9.67 -18.70
C LEU A 899 -8.93 -10.12 -19.71
N VAL A 900 -8.49 -10.22 -20.95
CA VAL A 900 -9.22 -10.91 -22.02
C VAL A 900 -8.26 -11.82 -22.74
N TYR A 901 -8.78 -12.89 -23.34
CA TYR A 901 -7.94 -13.84 -24.06
C TYR A 901 -7.03 -13.15 -25.10
N PRO A 902 -5.73 -13.47 -25.13
CA PRO A 902 -4.74 -12.71 -25.88
C PRO A 902 -4.83 -12.94 -27.40
N GLU A 903 -4.20 -12.04 -28.14
CA GLU A 903 -3.99 -12.20 -29.59
C GLU A 903 -3.28 -13.53 -29.89
N GLY A 904 -3.85 -14.31 -30.81
CA GLY A 904 -3.35 -15.65 -31.17
C GLY A 904 -4.01 -16.81 -30.40
N HIS A 905 -4.83 -16.53 -29.39
CA HIS A 905 -5.69 -17.54 -28.74
C HIS A 905 -6.98 -17.79 -29.55
N PRO A 906 -7.54 -19.02 -29.62
CA PRO A 906 -8.82 -19.30 -30.29
C PRO A 906 -10.01 -18.46 -29.82
N TRP A 907 -9.96 -17.97 -28.57
CA TRP A 907 -10.98 -17.14 -27.94
C TRP A 907 -10.56 -15.67 -27.77
N GLU A 908 -9.62 -15.17 -28.58
CA GLU A 908 -9.15 -13.77 -28.53
C GLU A 908 -10.28 -12.75 -28.22
N LYS A 909 -10.03 -11.86 -27.24
CA LYS A 909 -10.94 -10.82 -26.71
C LYS A 909 -12.18 -11.31 -25.96
N LYS A 910 -12.28 -12.61 -25.66
CA LYS A 910 -13.30 -13.11 -24.74
C LYS A 910 -12.90 -12.90 -23.29
N SER A 911 -13.92 -12.87 -22.42
CA SER A 911 -13.82 -12.74 -20.97
C SER A 911 -12.85 -13.75 -20.38
N ILE A 912 -12.10 -13.34 -19.37
CA ILE A 912 -11.31 -14.24 -18.54
C ILE A 912 -11.77 -14.07 -17.09
N ASP A 913 -11.95 -15.22 -16.43
CA ASP A 913 -12.04 -15.35 -14.98
C ASP A 913 -10.95 -16.32 -14.53
N LEU A 914 -10.56 -16.27 -13.27
CA LEU A 914 -9.47 -17.06 -12.71
C LEU A 914 -9.98 -18.15 -11.77
N ALA A 915 -9.23 -19.24 -11.67
CA ALA A 915 -9.66 -20.43 -10.97
C ALA A 915 -9.27 -20.39 -9.49
N PHE A 916 -10.26 -20.29 -8.60
CA PHE A 916 -10.05 -20.36 -7.15
C PHE A 916 -11.29 -20.88 -6.43
N ALA A 917 -11.08 -21.32 -5.19
CA ALA A 917 -12.15 -21.71 -4.28
C ALA A 917 -11.87 -21.16 -2.89
N LEU A 918 -12.93 -21.01 -2.11
CA LEU A 918 -12.88 -20.44 -0.76
C LEU A 918 -13.72 -21.29 0.20
N ASP A 919 -13.13 -21.62 1.35
CA ASP A 919 -13.89 -22.12 2.50
C ASP A 919 -14.06 -21.02 3.52
N ALA A 920 -15.12 -21.12 4.32
CA ALA A 920 -15.38 -20.15 5.35
C ALA A 920 -15.99 -20.77 6.60
N GLU A 921 -15.52 -20.29 7.74
CA GLU A 921 -16.05 -20.62 9.06
C GLU A 921 -16.81 -19.43 9.65
N PRO A 922 -17.65 -19.62 10.68
CA PRO A 922 -18.25 -18.51 11.40
C PRO A 922 -17.16 -17.52 11.89
N CYS A 923 -17.38 -16.22 11.71
CA CYS A 923 -16.39 -15.24 12.17
C CYS A 923 -16.11 -15.39 13.67
N VAL A 924 -14.84 -15.51 14.05
CA VAL A 924 -14.42 -15.53 15.45
C VAL A 924 -14.54 -14.12 16.00
N TRP A 925 -15.63 -13.87 16.73
CA TRP A 925 -15.72 -12.68 17.57
C TRP A 925 -14.73 -12.84 18.73
N THR A 926 -13.62 -12.11 18.71
CA THR A 926 -12.90 -11.79 19.94
C THR A 926 -13.70 -10.70 20.66
N PRO A 927 -14.24 -10.95 21.87
CA PRO A 927 -14.92 -9.90 22.61
C PRO A 927 -13.85 -8.95 23.16
N SER A 928 -13.68 -7.80 22.51
CA SER A 928 -13.19 -6.59 23.15
C SER A 928 -14.22 -5.48 23.07
N GLU A 929 -15.44 -5.76 23.50
CA GLU A 929 -16.40 -4.73 23.94
C GLU A 929 -17.20 -5.25 25.14
N PRO A 930 -17.42 -4.42 26.18
CA PRO A 930 -18.31 -4.75 27.28
C PRO A 930 -19.78 -4.55 26.87
N GLU A 931 -20.61 -5.53 27.23
CA GLU A 931 -22.05 -5.58 26.98
C GLU A 931 -22.83 -4.29 27.36
N GLU A 932 -23.78 -3.96 26.48
CA GLU A 932 -25.03 -3.23 26.68
C GLU A 932 -25.25 -2.58 28.06
N LYS A 933 -25.32 -1.24 28.08
CA LYS A 933 -26.25 -0.50 28.94
C LYS A 933 -26.80 0.76 28.31
#